data_AF-A0A9D7N4Z6-F1
#
_entry.id   AF-A0A9D7N4Z6-F1
#
_cell.length_a   1.000
_cell.length_b   1.000
_cell.length_c   1.000
_cell.angle_alpha   90.00
_cell.angle_beta   90.00
_cell.angle_gamma   90.00
#
_symmetry.space_group_name_H-M   'P 1'
#
loop_
_entity.id
_entity.type
_entity.pdbx_description
1 polymer ?
#
loop_
_entity_poly.entity_id
_entity_poly.type
_entity_poly.pdbx_seq_one_letter_code
_entity_poly.pdbx_strand_id
1 'polypeptide(L)'
;MMLFPVRDGSSVLRRGTPLSGGAPLRGGLPLIVLGSLTAALPLMGSLASCGGGGGGSGSSNRISVELVSNGFSGPPLIPHQTYAYDATTGQPNRNSVIEIRSMDDLLNNVRSTNPVHAPSVWRVDANDQAILPNGNLGNHFLLIQFSTEPDIDSIFDPTAAGQNSSGLLGTITISRVDSTTGSITPIRGRGFLGGVTPDGIGGYQTWVEVVNARLSDVSPNGEAAGFPGVASAFSGDTRLVDPKSFVFIPDQDGDLGSFETFPLSFQTRIEVTSGVLSRSGRSLTNEVLCAGCVNADNYSPEAIAFDPQNGAEEVDPLTSVRVEFSEPVQPNTVGEFPGPFPPGLSSAVSITFGPQTSRISVPYTATPESPYNLARYILTPLFNFPGRDPLRGTIQALNEITVQVNPQIVKDLVEEIPQQQITANVNLRTPAVLWTVGDGPGLVNAPVSPSSVYIGRVGGNPGLSVIDLYGFGQTTGDPSADNPLTPALDAGNTFIYNPNLSYGANIVPPISQGTTTIDGGSGGFLTLTRDSALTDLLVRAPLVLSVDDIHIGHPLDKLFNNSSLECRSGGGNVCAATGPLHNSGGAAVNGNTIGVAPHPNPPKLVFPPICVAPFIQGEEPTLDARSPLQPAVDLLGLGDPFGRAAQGVPPSGLLVDNDGFFGPVPPALNGGVPTACSPYAIRQQIGHFLYVVDRSARQVKVFNSNRMTIVDEIDVPDPTDLAISGNLRALAVTNFASNTVTIIDVDPASPTFHTVLKTVPVGGGPRGCAFHSENEDLFVVNYLGNSVTVIRQLDFEPRKIITNQINRPIDVAVTPRQINFGFNTGLYFAYFLNQSGNIAVMESGPDGTNGIGYDDVIGIVAATFPSPQSIQVDPVDFNSAVWITHVDSTGRGAVSRLALTDSPVGPLPLSVTSGGIILPPSFRDRGFSIVASYDYRKLTAGFPSDTALDNLTNLGPVGGLSTPQAGVPGATQDGKTLYRIINGAPVQVSFPTLLFIANPAGGVIDVIDLRNANLLRSIPASGARHVADYWRQ
;
A
#
# COMPACT_ATOMS: atom_id res chain seq x y z
N MET A 1 -15.24 -14.28 50.04
CA MET A 1 -15.94 -13.62 51.15
C MET A 1 -17.03 -12.77 50.53
N MET A 2 -18.29 -13.07 50.86
CA MET A 2 -19.57 -12.53 50.35
C MET A 2 -19.87 -12.75 48.86
N LEU A 3 -21.06 -13.15 48.37
CA LEU A 3 -22.20 -13.97 48.84
C LEU A 3 -23.22 -13.97 47.66
N PHE A 4 -23.32 -15.10 46.91
CA PHE A 4 -24.53 -15.81 46.42
C PHE A 4 -25.73 -15.12 45.67
N PRO A 5 -26.64 -15.91 45.00
CA PRO A 5 -27.19 -15.68 43.65
C PRO A 5 -28.74 -15.87 43.52
N VAL A 6 -29.22 -16.30 42.33
CA VAL A 6 -30.47 -17.07 41.98
C VAL A 6 -31.65 -16.29 41.33
N ARG A 7 -32.14 -16.81 40.17
CA ARG A 7 -33.51 -17.38 39.86
C ARG A 7 -33.93 -17.10 38.40
N ASP A 8 -33.98 -18.12 37.53
CA ASP A 8 -35.12 -18.99 37.14
C ASP A 8 -36.25 -18.32 36.34
N GLY A 9 -36.63 -19.00 35.24
CA GLY A 9 -37.81 -18.66 34.43
C GLY A 9 -38.04 -19.63 33.26
N SER A 10 -38.52 -20.84 33.57
CA SER A 10 -38.92 -21.92 32.67
C SER A 10 -40.09 -21.61 31.72
N SER A 11 -40.16 -22.28 30.56
CA SER A 11 -41.38 -22.99 30.11
C SER A 11 -41.08 -24.03 29.01
N VAL A 12 -41.89 -25.09 29.00
CA VAL A 12 -41.68 -26.41 28.36
C VAL A 12 -42.84 -26.69 27.38
N LEU A 13 -42.62 -27.67 26.47
CA LEU A 13 -43.58 -28.53 25.74
C LEU A 13 -43.77 -28.13 24.25
N ARG A 14 -43.78 -29.02 23.25
CA ARG A 14 -44.00 -30.49 23.20
C ARG A 14 -43.63 -31.07 21.81
N ARG A 15 -43.12 -32.32 21.82
CA ARG A 15 -43.27 -33.49 20.88
C ARG A 15 -43.89 -33.24 19.49
N GLY A 16 -43.38 -33.81 18.40
CA GLY A 16 -43.13 -35.25 18.23
C GLY A 16 -42.47 -35.63 16.89
N THR A 17 -41.82 -36.80 16.93
CA THR A 17 -41.01 -37.55 15.96
C THR A 17 -41.87 -38.36 14.96
N PRO A 18 -41.31 -39.33 14.18
CA PRO A 18 -40.29 -39.28 13.13
C PRO A 18 -40.74 -40.05 11.86
N LEU A 19 -39.90 -40.17 10.81
CA LEU A 19 -39.49 -41.45 10.18
C LEU A 19 -38.87 -41.25 8.78
N SER A 20 -37.82 -42.03 8.55
CA SER A 20 -36.98 -42.15 7.36
C SER A 20 -37.35 -43.35 6.48
N GLY A 21 -36.96 -43.29 5.20
CA GLY A 21 -36.80 -44.43 4.28
C GLY A 21 -37.38 -44.11 2.89
N GLY A 22 -36.76 -44.39 1.75
CA GLY A 22 -35.52 -45.06 1.40
C GLY A 22 -35.58 -45.49 -0.07
N ALA A 23 -34.62 -45.00 -0.88
CA ALA A 23 -33.98 -45.69 -2.02
C ALA A 23 -34.79 -45.93 -3.35
N PRO A 24 -34.19 -46.49 -4.43
CA PRO A 24 -33.48 -45.74 -5.50
C PRO A 24 -33.78 -46.26 -6.93
N LEU A 25 -33.41 -45.58 -8.03
CA LEU A 25 -33.29 -46.24 -9.36
C LEU A 25 -32.25 -45.61 -10.32
N ARG A 26 -31.55 -46.52 -11.03
CA ARG A 26 -30.49 -46.36 -12.05
C ARG A 26 -31.04 -46.05 -13.46
N GLY A 27 -30.19 -45.52 -14.36
CA GLY A 27 -30.33 -45.67 -15.82
C GLY A 27 -29.50 -44.67 -16.62
N GLY A 28 -28.67 -45.10 -17.58
CA GLY A 28 -27.64 -44.28 -18.24
C GLY A 28 -27.82 -44.01 -19.76
N LEU A 29 -27.07 -42.99 -20.23
CA LEU A 29 -26.48 -42.69 -21.57
C LEU A 29 -27.38 -42.66 -22.84
N PRO A 30 -26.95 -42.07 -23.99
CA PRO A 30 -26.30 -40.76 -24.27
C PRO A 30 -26.99 -39.98 -25.42
N LEU A 31 -26.76 -38.66 -25.61
CA LEU A 31 -26.99 -38.00 -26.93
C LEU A 31 -26.27 -36.64 -27.06
N ILE A 32 -25.64 -36.44 -28.22
CA ILE A 32 -24.95 -35.24 -28.71
C ILE A 32 -25.93 -34.41 -29.56
N VAL A 33 -25.89 -33.07 -29.48
CA VAL A 33 -25.80 -32.08 -30.60
C VAL A 33 -26.26 -30.68 -30.15
N LEU A 34 -25.45 -29.69 -30.56
CA LEU A 34 -25.52 -28.22 -30.53
C LEU A 34 -26.88 -27.51 -30.37
N GLY A 35 -26.86 -26.40 -29.62
CA GLY A 35 -27.86 -25.33 -29.69
C GLY A 35 -27.67 -24.25 -28.63
N SER A 36 -27.26 -23.06 -29.06
CA SER A 36 -27.15 -21.77 -28.34
C SER A 36 -28.26 -21.44 -27.33
N LEU A 37 -27.93 -20.85 -26.17
CA LEU A 37 -28.51 -19.60 -25.65
C LEU A 37 -27.94 -19.18 -24.27
N THR A 38 -27.96 -17.87 -24.03
CA THR A 38 -28.01 -17.13 -22.75
C THR A 38 -26.75 -16.99 -21.89
N ALA A 39 -26.21 -15.77 -21.93
CA ALA A 39 -25.37 -15.17 -20.91
C ALA A 39 -26.11 -15.11 -19.56
N ALA A 40 -25.51 -15.71 -18.54
CA ALA A 40 -25.87 -15.49 -17.15
C ALA A 40 -24.74 -14.70 -16.50
N LEU A 41 -25.04 -13.46 -16.09
CA LEU A 41 -24.19 -12.66 -15.21
C LEU A 41 -24.00 -13.40 -13.87
N PRO A 42 -22.78 -13.55 -13.35
CA PRO A 42 -22.59 -13.85 -11.94
C PRO A 42 -22.78 -12.55 -11.15
N LEU A 43 -23.90 -12.52 -10.43
CA LEU A 43 -24.23 -11.59 -9.36
C LEU A 43 -23.14 -11.69 -8.27
N MET A 44 -22.19 -10.75 -8.23
CA MET A 44 -21.28 -10.62 -7.09
C MET A 44 -22.07 -10.06 -5.91
N GLY A 45 -22.30 -10.92 -4.92
CA GLY A 45 -22.76 -10.53 -3.60
C GLY A 45 -21.65 -9.75 -2.90
N SER A 46 -21.91 -8.48 -2.64
CA SER A 46 -21.21 -7.70 -1.63
C SER A 46 -21.49 -8.31 -0.26
N LEU A 47 -20.42 -8.77 0.41
CA LEU A 47 -20.47 -9.17 1.80
C LEU A 47 -20.78 -7.93 2.63
N ALA A 48 -22.01 -7.90 3.14
CA ALA A 48 -22.46 -6.98 4.16
C ALA A 48 -21.57 -7.14 5.41
N SER A 49 -20.84 -6.07 5.74
CA SER A 49 -20.36 -5.84 7.09
C SER A 49 -21.56 -5.86 8.03
N CYS A 50 -21.66 -6.93 8.82
CA CYS A 50 -22.58 -7.02 9.95
C CYS A 50 -22.04 -6.16 11.10
N GLY A 51 -22.13 -4.84 10.95
CA GLY A 51 -22.14 -3.92 12.08
C GLY A 51 -23.47 -4.08 12.80
N GLY A 52 -23.43 -4.65 14.01
CA GLY A 52 -24.59 -4.91 14.84
C GLY A 52 -25.47 -3.66 14.99
N GLY A 53 -26.73 -3.78 14.57
CA GLY A 53 -27.78 -2.80 14.79
C GLY A 53 -28.10 -2.68 16.28
N GLY A 54 -27.32 -1.89 16.99
CA GLY A 54 -27.77 -1.17 18.17
C GLY A 54 -28.63 -0.01 17.70
N GLY A 55 -29.95 -0.19 17.74
CA GLY A 55 -30.94 0.87 17.50
C GLY A 55 -30.86 1.93 18.59
N GLY A 56 -29.86 2.81 18.49
CA GLY A 56 -29.83 4.12 19.11
C GLY A 56 -30.20 5.15 18.07
N SER A 57 -31.46 5.57 18.05
CA SER A 57 -31.92 6.74 17.31
C SER A 57 -31.26 7.98 17.89
N GLY A 58 -30.07 8.33 17.38
CA GLY A 58 -29.52 9.67 17.47
C GLY A 58 -29.59 10.27 16.08
N SER A 59 -30.64 11.04 15.79
CA SER A 59 -30.67 11.87 14.58
C SER A 59 -29.38 12.68 14.53
N SER A 60 -28.65 12.59 13.42
CA SER A 60 -27.51 13.48 13.19
C SER A 60 -28.05 14.90 13.10
N ASN A 61 -28.07 15.64 14.21
CA ASN A 61 -28.43 17.07 14.30
C ASN A 61 -27.37 17.98 13.60
N ARG A 62 -26.72 17.48 12.54
CA ARG A 62 -25.78 18.26 11.73
C ARG A 62 -26.57 19.00 10.66
N ILE A 63 -26.25 20.28 10.48
CA ILE A 63 -26.84 21.11 9.44
C ILE A 63 -26.16 20.82 8.10
N SER A 64 -26.93 20.89 7.03
CA SER A 64 -26.47 20.72 5.64
C SER A 64 -27.29 21.65 4.74
N VAL A 65 -26.70 22.10 3.63
CA VAL A 65 -27.44 22.82 2.59
C VAL A 65 -28.20 21.79 1.75
N GLU A 66 -29.51 21.95 1.65
CA GLU A 66 -30.38 21.08 0.85
C GLU A 66 -30.61 21.62 -0.56
N LEU A 67 -30.65 22.96 -0.69
CA LEU A 67 -30.95 23.67 -1.93
C LEU A 67 -30.25 25.03 -1.96
N VAL A 68 -29.68 25.39 -3.09
CA VAL A 68 -29.38 26.78 -3.48
C VAL A 68 -30.06 27.08 -4.80
N SER A 69 -30.90 28.11 -4.87
CA SER A 69 -31.74 28.41 -6.04
C SER A 69 -32.01 29.90 -6.20
N ASN A 70 -32.22 30.32 -7.45
CA ASN A 70 -32.73 31.65 -7.80
C ASN A 70 -34.25 31.69 -8.05
N GLY A 71 -34.94 30.57 -7.81
CA GLY A 71 -36.40 30.44 -7.96
C GLY A 71 -36.92 30.28 -9.39
N PHE A 72 -36.07 30.39 -10.42
CA PHE A 72 -36.48 30.17 -11.80
C PHE A 72 -36.57 28.68 -12.14
N SER A 73 -37.35 28.35 -13.17
CA SER A 73 -37.47 26.98 -13.66
C SER A 73 -36.16 26.49 -14.28
N GLY A 74 -35.63 25.37 -13.80
CA GLY A 74 -34.40 24.74 -14.28
C GLY A 74 -33.69 23.99 -13.16
N PRO A 75 -32.51 23.43 -13.43
CA PRO A 75 -31.66 22.87 -12.38
C PRO A 75 -31.32 23.94 -11.33
N PRO A 76 -31.35 23.60 -10.03
CA PRO A 76 -30.89 24.53 -9.00
C PRO A 76 -29.37 24.73 -9.10
N LEU A 77 -28.84 25.75 -8.42
CA LEU A 77 -27.38 25.93 -8.29
C LEU A 77 -26.79 24.75 -7.51
N ILE A 78 -27.51 24.31 -6.47
CA ILE A 78 -27.20 23.14 -5.64
C ILE A 78 -28.51 22.45 -5.26
N PRO A 79 -28.61 21.10 -5.29
CA PRO A 79 -27.59 20.17 -5.78
C PRO A 79 -27.38 20.27 -7.29
N HIS A 80 -26.17 20.02 -7.75
CA HIS A 80 -25.91 19.83 -9.18
C HIS A 80 -26.70 18.63 -9.71
N GLN A 81 -27.05 18.65 -10.99
CA GLN A 81 -27.86 17.60 -11.61
C GLN A 81 -27.16 17.02 -12.84
N THR A 82 -27.41 15.75 -13.11
CA THR A 82 -27.02 15.06 -14.35
C THR A 82 -28.04 13.95 -14.63
N TYR A 83 -27.95 13.27 -15.78
CA TYR A 83 -28.77 12.08 -16.03
C TYR A 83 -28.19 10.85 -15.32
N ALA A 84 -29.06 9.93 -14.90
CA ALA A 84 -28.63 8.63 -14.42
C ALA A 84 -27.86 7.89 -15.52
N TYR A 85 -26.70 7.35 -15.20
CA TYR A 85 -25.88 6.61 -16.16
C TYR A 85 -26.15 5.11 -16.07
N ASP A 86 -26.41 4.48 -17.21
CA ASP A 86 -26.54 3.03 -17.29
C ASP A 86 -25.22 2.41 -17.74
N ALA A 87 -24.52 1.80 -16.78
CA ALA A 87 -23.24 1.12 -17.02
C ALA A 87 -23.36 -0.07 -17.98
N THR A 88 -24.55 -0.63 -18.18
CA THR A 88 -24.78 -1.78 -19.08
C THR A 88 -24.84 -1.35 -20.54
N THR A 89 -25.48 -0.20 -20.82
CA THR A 89 -25.63 0.34 -22.18
C THR A 89 -24.53 1.35 -22.53
N GLY A 90 -23.80 1.86 -21.53
CA GLY A 90 -22.75 2.85 -21.69
C GLY A 90 -23.27 4.26 -22.02
N GLN A 91 -24.58 4.51 -21.82
CA GLN A 91 -25.27 5.72 -22.24
C GLN A 91 -26.05 6.37 -21.08
N PRO A 92 -26.25 7.71 -21.11
CA PRO A 92 -27.09 8.39 -20.14
C PRO A 92 -28.58 8.10 -20.36
N ASN A 93 -29.31 7.86 -19.27
CA ASN A 93 -30.76 7.74 -19.27
C ASN A 93 -31.41 9.13 -19.19
N ARG A 94 -31.70 9.71 -20.35
CA ARG A 94 -32.32 11.05 -20.47
C ARG A 94 -33.70 11.21 -19.83
N ASN A 95 -34.33 10.11 -19.38
CA ASN A 95 -35.62 10.14 -18.69
C ASN A 95 -35.48 10.17 -17.16
N SER A 96 -34.26 10.06 -16.63
CA SER A 96 -33.99 9.99 -15.20
C SER A 96 -32.91 11.00 -14.83
N VAL A 97 -33.30 12.11 -14.21
CA VAL A 97 -32.37 13.09 -13.63
C VAL A 97 -32.03 12.68 -12.21
N ILE A 98 -30.76 12.80 -11.85
CA ILE A 98 -30.27 12.55 -10.49
C ILE A 98 -29.69 13.83 -9.90
N GLU A 99 -29.79 13.97 -8.59
CA GLU A 99 -29.15 15.03 -7.81
C GLU A 99 -27.82 14.53 -7.29
N ILE A 100 -26.74 15.26 -7.54
CA ILE A 100 -25.40 14.93 -7.07
C ILE A 100 -25.31 15.40 -5.61
N ARG A 101 -25.45 14.46 -4.66
CA ARG A 101 -25.41 14.76 -3.22
C ARG A 101 -24.24 14.08 -2.50
N SER A 102 -23.60 13.12 -3.15
CA SER A 102 -22.42 12.40 -2.70
C SER A 102 -21.35 12.35 -3.80
N MET A 103 -20.11 12.02 -3.43
CA MET A 103 -19.04 11.79 -4.41
C MET A 103 -19.35 10.58 -5.30
N ASP A 104 -20.04 9.55 -4.77
CA ASP A 104 -20.46 8.39 -5.55
C ASP A 104 -21.48 8.74 -6.63
N ASP A 105 -22.40 9.67 -6.35
CA ASP A 105 -23.34 10.17 -7.38
C ASP A 105 -22.58 10.82 -8.54
N LEU A 106 -21.52 11.59 -8.22
CA LEU A 106 -20.67 12.21 -9.21
C LEU A 106 -19.90 11.17 -10.03
N LEU A 107 -19.13 10.30 -9.37
CA LEU A 107 -18.22 9.32 -9.99
C LEU A 107 -18.96 8.30 -10.86
N ASN A 108 -20.17 7.88 -10.45
CA ASN A 108 -20.92 6.87 -11.19
C ASN A 108 -21.59 7.42 -12.44
N ASN A 109 -21.95 8.71 -12.45
CA ASN A 109 -22.84 9.27 -13.47
C ASN A 109 -22.18 10.30 -14.38
N VAL A 110 -21.25 11.12 -13.89
CA VAL A 110 -20.67 12.21 -14.67
C VAL A 110 -19.55 11.70 -15.57
N ARG A 111 -19.70 11.91 -16.89
CA ARG A 111 -18.74 11.48 -17.94
C ARG A 111 -18.70 12.53 -19.06
N SER A 112 -17.73 12.45 -19.98
CA SER A 112 -17.69 13.37 -21.12
C SER A 112 -18.96 13.31 -21.99
N THR A 113 -19.65 12.17 -22.03
CA THR A 113 -20.93 11.97 -22.71
C THR A 113 -22.17 12.26 -21.85
N ASN A 114 -21.97 12.53 -20.55
CA ASN A 114 -23.03 12.83 -19.58
C ASN A 114 -22.55 13.94 -18.62
N PRO A 115 -22.51 15.20 -19.09
CA PRO A 115 -22.01 16.31 -18.29
C PRO A 115 -22.96 16.68 -17.15
N VAL A 116 -22.47 17.52 -16.24
CA VAL A 116 -23.32 18.18 -15.24
C VAL A 116 -24.15 19.25 -15.96
N HIS A 117 -25.44 19.35 -15.63
CA HIS A 117 -26.35 20.31 -16.24
C HIS A 117 -26.07 21.74 -15.78
N ALA A 118 -26.30 22.70 -16.67
CA ALA A 118 -26.21 24.11 -16.36
C ALA A 118 -27.24 24.52 -15.31
N PRO A 119 -26.86 25.31 -14.29
CA PRO A 119 -27.81 25.84 -13.33
C PRO A 119 -28.76 26.84 -14.01
N SER A 120 -29.93 27.03 -13.41
CA SER A 120 -30.85 28.12 -13.75
C SER A 120 -30.16 29.49 -13.58
N VAL A 121 -30.56 30.45 -14.42
CA VAL A 121 -30.02 31.82 -14.41
C VAL A 121 -31.05 32.83 -13.92
N TRP A 122 -30.60 33.93 -13.34
CA TRP A 122 -31.47 35.09 -13.10
C TRP A 122 -31.86 35.72 -14.44
N ARG A 123 -33.04 36.34 -14.54
CA ARG A 123 -33.53 36.95 -15.77
C ARG A 123 -33.88 38.41 -15.56
N VAL A 124 -33.76 39.20 -16.62
CA VAL A 124 -34.20 40.59 -16.66
C VAL A 124 -35.18 40.81 -17.81
N ASP A 125 -35.91 41.93 -17.76
CA ASP A 125 -36.75 42.37 -18.87
C ASP A 125 -35.91 43.02 -19.99
N ALA A 126 -36.59 43.61 -20.99
CA ALA A 126 -35.91 44.26 -22.11
C ALA A 126 -35.19 45.57 -21.75
N ASN A 127 -35.36 46.09 -20.53
CA ASN A 127 -34.73 47.31 -20.01
C ASN A 127 -33.72 46.99 -18.89
N ASP A 128 -33.25 45.74 -18.82
CA ASP A 128 -32.34 45.24 -17.79
C ASP A 128 -32.90 45.33 -16.36
N GLN A 129 -34.23 45.40 -16.18
CA GLN A 129 -34.84 45.39 -14.85
C GLN A 129 -35.05 43.97 -14.32
N ALA A 130 -34.88 43.81 -13.02
CA ALA A 130 -35.07 42.53 -12.33
C ALA A 130 -36.50 42.01 -12.49
N ILE A 131 -36.62 40.75 -12.91
CA ILE A 131 -37.90 40.03 -12.93
C ILE A 131 -37.88 38.85 -11.97
N LEU A 132 -39.06 38.49 -11.50
CA LEU A 132 -39.33 37.33 -10.66
C LEU A 132 -39.65 36.09 -11.51
N PRO A 133 -39.71 34.87 -10.91
CA PRO A 133 -40.04 33.64 -11.63
C PRO A 133 -41.41 33.63 -12.34
N ASN A 134 -42.34 34.50 -11.92
CA ASN A 134 -43.64 34.68 -12.58
C ASN A 134 -43.59 35.65 -13.78
N GLY A 135 -42.44 36.25 -14.08
CA GLY A 135 -42.24 37.20 -15.17
C GLY A 135 -42.58 38.66 -14.83
N ASN A 136 -43.08 38.94 -13.62
CA ASN A 136 -43.34 40.31 -13.17
C ASN A 136 -42.05 40.96 -12.65
N LEU A 137 -42.01 42.31 -12.64
CA LEU A 137 -40.91 43.06 -12.03
C LEU A 137 -40.81 42.77 -10.52
N GLY A 138 -39.58 42.68 -10.02
CA GLY A 138 -39.27 42.50 -8.61
C GLY A 138 -37.79 42.15 -8.41
N ASN A 139 -37.26 42.43 -7.21
CA ASN A 139 -35.86 42.16 -6.89
C ASN A 139 -35.44 40.73 -7.21
N HIS A 140 -34.23 40.56 -7.74
CA HIS A 140 -33.62 39.24 -7.78
C HIS A 140 -33.39 38.72 -6.36
N PHE A 141 -33.30 37.40 -6.21
CA PHE A 141 -32.99 36.80 -4.92
C PHE A 141 -32.21 35.51 -5.07
N LEU A 142 -31.52 35.16 -4.00
CA LEU A 142 -30.85 33.89 -3.80
C LEU A 142 -31.48 33.21 -2.59
N LEU A 143 -32.00 32.00 -2.77
CA LEU A 143 -32.51 31.14 -1.71
C LEU A 143 -31.47 30.06 -1.37
N ILE A 144 -31.10 29.97 -0.09
CA ILE A 144 -30.33 28.87 0.49
C ILE A 144 -31.22 28.20 1.52
N GLN A 145 -31.53 26.92 1.33
CA GLN A 145 -32.30 26.16 2.32
C GLN A 145 -31.43 25.13 3.03
N PHE A 146 -31.55 25.10 4.36
CA PHE A 146 -30.86 24.16 5.22
C PHE A 146 -31.76 23.01 5.67
N SER A 147 -31.15 21.88 6.05
CA SER A 147 -31.87 20.70 6.56
C SER A 147 -32.51 20.93 7.93
N THR A 148 -31.89 21.79 8.74
CA THR A 148 -32.36 22.22 10.06
C THR A 148 -32.23 23.73 10.18
N GLU A 149 -32.91 24.32 11.17
CA GLU A 149 -32.87 25.76 11.38
C GLU A 149 -31.45 26.21 11.79
N PRO A 150 -30.82 27.11 11.01
CA PRO A 150 -29.52 27.66 11.38
C PRO A 150 -29.66 28.61 12.57
N ASP A 151 -28.55 28.77 13.29
CA ASP A 151 -28.42 29.80 14.30
C ASP A 151 -28.24 31.17 13.61
N ILE A 152 -29.14 32.11 13.90
CA ILE A 152 -29.16 33.44 13.29
C ILE A 152 -27.88 34.22 13.58
N ASP A 153 -27.31 34.03 14.77
CA ASP A 153 -26.07 34.66 15.24
C ASP A 153 -24.83 34.06 14.57
N SER A 154 -24.96 32.91 13.89
CA SER A 154 -23.86 32.33 13.08
C SER A 154 -23.80 32.89 11.65
N ILE A 155 -24.84 33.62 11.23
CA ILE A 155 -24.97 34.18 9.87
C ILE A 155 -24.82 35.70 9.88
N PHE A 156 -25.46 36.37 10.84
CA PHE A 156 -25.58 37.83 10.84
C PHE A 156 -24.76 38.54 11.91
N ASP A 157 -24.26 39.72 11.55
CA ASP A 157 -23.74 40.74 12.47
C ASP A 157 -24.79 41.86 12.60
N PRO A 158 -25.51 41.96 13.73
CA PRO A 158 -26.57 42.94 13.90
C PRO A 158 -26.07 44.35 14.26
N THR A 159 -24.76 44.55 14.39
CA THR A 159 -24.20 45.85 14.73
C THR A 159 -24.22 46.82 13.54
N ALA A 160 -24.02 48.12 13.82
CA ALA A 160 -23.86 49.13 12.78
C ALA A 160 -22.64 48.87 11.88
N ALA A 161 -21.62 48.14 12.38
CA ALA A 161 -20.45 47.78 11.59
C ALA A 161 -20.78 46.69 10.57
N GLY A 162 -21.58 45.68 10.96
CA GLY A 162 -22.03 44.59 10.10
C GLY A 162 -22.85 45.05 8.89
N GLN A 163 -23.54 46.20 8.99
CA GLN A 163 -24.29 46.79 7.87
C GLN A 163 -23.42 47.13 6.66
N ASN A 164 -22.12 47.38 6.85
CA ASN A 164 -21.18 47.59 5.72
C ASN A 164 -20.94 46.30 4.90
N SER A 165 -21.27 45.14 5.47
CA SER A 165 -21.13 43.82 4.86
C SER A 165 -22.49 43.15 4.66
N SER A 166 -23.53 43.95 4.34
CA SER A 166 -24.90 43.45 4.11
C SER A 166 -25.52 42.76 5.34
N GLY A 167 -24.98 43.05 6.54
CA GLY A 167 -25.37 42.42 7.81
C GLY A 167 -24.78 41.03 8.02
N LEU A 168 -23.88 40.52 7.17
CA LEU A 168 -23.35 39.16 7.23
C LEU A 168 -22.00 39.07 7.96
N LEU A 169 -21.78 37.97 8.70
CA LEU A 169 -20.51 37.66 9.39
C LEU A 169 -19.41 37.11 8.47
N GLY A 170 -19.73 36.84 7.20
CA GLY A 170 -18.82 36.20 6.24
C GLY A 170 -18.86 34.67 6.26
N THR A 171 -19.72 34.05 7.06
CA THR A 171 -20.00 32.59 7.00
C THR A 171 -20.78 32.21 5.74
N ILE A 172 -21.63 33.12 5.28
CA ILE A 172 -22.22 33.14 3.94
C ILE A 172 -21.68 34.37 3.23
N THR A 173 -21.05 34.19 2.07
CA THR A 173 -20.58 35.30 1.24
C THR A 173 -21.23 35.25 -0.14
N ILE A 174 -21.66 36.42 -0.59
CA ILE A 174 -22.21 36.64 -1.93
C ILE A 174 -21.33 37.71 -2.56
N SER A 175 -20.63 37.33 -3.61
CA SER A 175 -19.59 38.16 -4.21
C SER A 175 -19.70 38.15 -5.72
N ARG A 176 -19.23 39.21 -6.35
CA ARG A 176 -18.99 39.22 -7.78
C ARG A 176 -17.57 38.75 -8.04
N VAL A 177 -17.40 37.96 -9.07
CA VAL A 177 -16.10 37.48 -9.56
C VAL A 177 -15.84 38.11 -10.91
N ASP A 178 -14.68 38.76 -11.03
CA ASP A 178 -14.14 39.18 -12.32
C ASP A 178 -13.19 38.09 -12.82
N SER A 179 -13.64 37.31 -13.81
CA SER A 179 -12.84 36.22 -14.40
C SER A 179 -11.57 36.71 -15.09
N THR A 180 -11.52 37.97 -15.54
CA THR A 180 -10.33 38.54 -16.19
C THR A 180 -9.24 38.87 -15.17
N THR A 181 -9.62 39.49 -14.06
CA THR A 181 -8.66 39.93 -13.03
C THR A 181 -8.48 38.94 -11.88
N GLY A 182 -9.39 37.98 -11.72
CA GLY A 182 -9.46 37.08 -10.56
C GLY A 182 -9.95 37.76 -9.28
N SER A 183 -10.43 39.01 -9.37
CA SER A 183 -10.86 39.78 -8.20
C SER A 183 -12.23 39.32 -7.71
N ILE A 184 -12.33 39.07 -6.41
CA ILE A 184 -13.58 38.69 -5.72
C ILE A 184 -13.98 39.87 -4.82
N THR A 185 -15.16 40.45 -5.05
CA THR A 185 -15.64 41.59 -4.27
C THR A 185 -17.07 41.35 -3.78
N PRO A 186 -17.40 41.67 -2.53
CA PRO A 186 -18.73 41.40 -1.98
C PRO A 186 -19.81 42.20 -2.72
N ILE A 187 -20.98 41.60 -2.90
CA ILE A 187 -22.16 42.26 -3.45
C ILE A 187 -22.93 42.88 -2.28
N ARG A 188 -23.27 44.16 -2.41
CA ARG A 188 -24.11 44.85 -1.43
C ARG A 188 -25.54 44.35 -1.54
N GLY A 189 -26.14 44.01 -0.40
CA GLY A 189 -27.48 43.47 -0.34
C GLY A 189 -28.02 43.41 1.08
N ARG A 190 -29.11 42.64 1.21
CA ARG A 190 -29.78 42.38 2.48
C ARG A 190 -30.06 40.89 2.60
N GLY A 191 -29.59 40.30 3.69
CA GLY A 191 -29.88 38.92 4.03
C GLY A 191 -31.07 38.80 4.97
N PHE A 192 -31.89 37.77 4.76
CA PHE A 192 -33.04 37.42 5.57
C PHE A 192 -32.93 35.95 5.99
N LEU A 193 -33.25 35.64 7.24
CA LEU A 193 -33.45 34.26 7.71
C LEU A 193 -34.89 34.14 8.22
N GLY A 194 -35.72 33.35 7.55
CA GLY A 194 -37.13 33.23 7.92
C GLY A 194 -37.91 34.55 7.93
N GLY A 195 -37.58 35.47 7.01
CA GLY A 195 -38.19 36.82 6.95
C GLY A 195 -37.64 37.85 7.95
N VAL A 196 -36.63 37.46 8.75
CA VAL A 196 -35.95 38.32 9.73
C VAL A 196 -34.62 38.84 9.18
N THR A 197 -34.36 40.13 9.33
CA THR A 197 -33.11 40.80 8.95
C THR A 197 -32.52 41.54 10.14
N PRO A 198 -31.20 41.80 10.20
CA PRO A 198 -30.62 42.65 11.22
C PRO A 198 -31.15 44.09 11.20
N ASP A 199 -31.28 44.72 12.37
CA ASP A 199 -31.77 46.10 12.53
C ASP A 199 -30.66 47.18 12.47
N GLY A 200 -29.39 46.77 12.55
CA GLY A 200 -28.22 47.65 12.50
C GLY A 200 -27.90 48.36 13.81
N ILE A 201 -28.64 48.09 14.89
CA ILE A 201 -28.41 48.64 16.24
C ILE A 201 -28.21 47.54 17.30
N GLY A 202 -27.93 46.31 16.86
CA GLY A 202 -27.61 45.17 17.72
C GLY A 202 -28.75 44.17 17.92
N GLY A 203 -29.85 44.28 17.17
CA GLY A 203 -30.99 43.37 17.21
C GLY A 203 -31.43 42.87 15.84
N TYR A 204 -32.60 42.24 15.82
CA TYR A 204 -33.22 41.64 14.64
C TYR A 204 -34.66 42.11 14.50
N GLN A 205 -35.11 42.30 13.27
CA GLN A 205 -36.46 42.74 12.96
C GLN A 205 -37.08 41.88 11.86
N THR A 206 -38.36 41.54 12.01
CA THR A 206 -39.14 40.85 10.99
C THR A 206 -39.64 41.86 9.97
N TRP A 207 -39.33 41.65 8.70
CA TRP A 207 -39.78 42.51 7.60
C TRP A 207 -40.87 41.84 6.76
N VAL A 208 -40.84 40.51 6.69
CA VAL A 208 -41.82 39.73 5.92
C VAL A 208 -42.31 38.56 6.75
N GLU A 209 -43.62 38.37 6.76
CA GLU A 209 -44.27 37.22 7.39
C GLU A 209 -45.35 36.62 6.49
N VAL A 210 -45.81 35.42 6.82
CA VAL A 210 -46.91 34.77 6.11
C VAL A 210 -48.23 35.10 6.80
N VAL A 211 -49.07 35.90 6.14
CA VAL A 211 -50.43 36.22 6.58
C VAL A 211 -51.44 35.70 5.57
N ASN A 212 -52.41 34.90 6.03
CA ASN A 212 -53.43 34.28 5.17
C ASN A 212 -52.84 33.51 3.95
N ALA A 213 -51.75 32.77 4.18
CA ALA A 213 -51.02 32.00 3.16
C ALA A 213 -50.40 32.84 2.03
N ARG A 214 -50.11 34.12 2.28
CA ARG A 214 -49.36 35.01 1.38
C ARG A 214 -48.29 35.77 2.16
N LEU A 215 -47.23 36.19 1.49
CA LEU A 215 -46.24 37.08 2.07
C LEU A 215 -46.84 38.48 2.26
N SER A 216 -46.64 39.08 3.42
CA SER A 216 -47.03 40.45 3.72
C SER A 216 -45.86 41.27 4.26
N ASP A 217 -45.82 42.53 3.86
CA ASP A 217 -44.89 43.53 4.40
C ASP A 217 -45.28 43.91 5.83
N VAL A 218 -44.35 43.74 6.76
CA VAL A 218 -44.45 44.18 8.16
C VAL A 218 -43.27 45.07 8.55
N SER A 219 -42.49 45.57 7.59
CA SER A 219 -41.35 46.43 7.88
C SER A 219 -41.82 47.81 8.38
N PRO A 220 -41.00 48.48 9.21
CA PRO A 220 -41.37 49.79 9.77
C PRO A 220 -41.58 50.90 8.72
N ASN A 221 -41.00 50.74 7.54
CA ASN A 221 -40.93 51.73 6.46
C ASN A 221 -41.72 51.33 5.20
N GLY A 222 -42.28 50.10 5.13
CA GLY A 222 -42.97 49.59 3.94
C GLY A 222 -42.06 49.23 2.77
N GLU A 223 -40.75 49.12 3.01
CA GLU A 223 -39.77 48.72 1.99
C GLU A 223 -39.82 47.22 1.69
N ALA A 224 -40.40 46.39 2.57
CA ALA A 224 -40.49 44.95 2.30
C ALA A 224 -41.52 44.60 1.21
N ALA A 225 -42.27 45.56 0.69
CA ALA A 225 -42.95 45.48 -0.60
C ALA A 225 -42.00 45.06 -1.74
N GLY A 226 -40.72 45.43 -1.62
CA GLY A 226 -39.61 45.01 -2.48
C GLY A 226 -39.25 43.53 -2.42
N PHE A 227 -39.59 42.85 -1.32
CA PHE A 227 -39.22 41.46 -1.11
C PHE A 227 -39.96 40.55 -2.13
N PRO A 228 -39.26 39.59 -2.77
CA PRO A 228 -39.85 38.68 -3.75
C PRO A 228 -41.09 37.97 -3.22
N GLY A 229 -42.22 38.12 -3.92
CA GLY A 229 -43.49 37.47 -3.55
C GLY A 229 -44.45 38.31 -2.70
N VAL A 230 -44.00 39.46 -2.14
CA VAL A 230 -44.88 40.37 -1.38
C VAL A 230 -45.79 41.17 -2.30
N ALA A 231 -45.22 41.99 -3.20
CA ALA A 231 -46.00 42.77 -4.17
C ALA A 231 -46.62 41.91 -5.28
N SER A 232 -45.99 40.77 -5.60
CA SER A 232 -46.33 39.93 -6.74
C SER A 232 -46.04 38.46 -6.42
N ALA A 233 -47.08 37.74 -5.96
CA ALA A 233 -46.99 36.34 -5.55
C ALA A 233 -46.57 35.41 -6.71
N PHE A 234 -45.83 34.35 -6.39
CA PHE A 234 -45.44 33.30 -7.33
C PHE A 234 -45.36 31.94 -6.65
N SER A 235 -45.36 30.87 -7.44
CA SER A 235 -45.33 29.51 -6.89
C SER A 235 -44.08 29.29 -6.03
N GLY A 236 -44.28 29.01 -4.74
CA GLY A 236 -43.20 28.73 -3.79
C GLY A 236 -42.63 29.96 -3.07
N ASP A 237 -43.22 31.14 -3.24
CA ASP A 237 -42.83 32.38 -2.54
C ASP A 237 -42.80 32.24 -1.01
N THR A 238 -43.76 31.53 -0.40
CA THR A 238 -43.80 31.27 1.05
C THR A 238 -42.58 30.49 1.58
N ARG A 239 -41.83 29.77 0.73
CA ARG A 239 -40.58 29.08 1.11
C ARG A 239 -39.46 30.06 1.45
N LEU A 240 -39.52 31.30 0.94
CA LEU A 240 -38.52 32.34 1.17
C LEU A 240 -38.46 32.85 2.62
N VAL A 241 -39.53 32.62 3.39
CA VAL A 241 -39.61 33.00 4.81
C VAL A 241 -39.72 31.78 5.73
N ASP A 242 -39.41 30.58 5.23
CA ASP A 242 -39.25 29.40 6.08
C ASP A 242 -38.08 29.63 7.06
N PRO A 243 -38.18 29.25 8.35
CA PRO A 243 -37.08 29.42 9.31
C PRO A 243 -35.76 28.77 8.89
N LYS A 244 -35.80 27.74 8.01
CA LYS A 244 -34.62 27.09 7.45
C LYS A 244 -34.10 27.74 6.16
N SER A 245 -34.74 28.80 5.69
CA SER A 245 -34.39 29.48 4.45
C SER A 245 -33.67 30.79 4.75
N PHE A 246 -32.44 30.88 4.26
CA PHE A 246 -31.73 32.14 4.11
C PHE A 246 -32.00 32.70 2.71
N VAL A 247 -32.36 33.98 2.63
CA VAL A 247 -32.62 34.68 1.37
C VAL A 247 -31.73 35.91 1.30
N PHE A 248 -30.99 36.06 0.21
CA PHE A 248 -30.20 37.26 -0.06
C PHE A 248 -30.81 38.03 -1.23
N ILE A 249 -30.98 39.34 -1.06
CA ILE A 249 -31.52 40.25 -2.05
C ILE A 249 -30.47 41.33 -2.32
N PRO A 250 -30.07 41.60 -3.58
CA PRO A 250 -29.21 42.73 -3.89
C PRO A 250 -29.94 44.03 -3.50
N ASP A 251 -29.20 44.96 -2.89
CA ASP A 251 -29.71 46.22 -2.29
C ASP A 251 -28.54 47.23 -2.36
N GLN A 252 -28.38 47.87 -3.51
CA GLN A 252 -27.26 48.75 -3.80
C GLN A 252 -27.45 50.15 -3.21
N ASP A 253 -28.67 50.67 -3.29
CA ASP A 253 -29.02 52.01 -2.83
C ASP A 253 -29.53 52.04 -1.38
N GLY A 254 -29.81 50.89 -0.79
CA GLY A 254 -30.35 50.75 0.56
C GLY A 254 -31.87 50.78 0.61
N ASP A 255 -32.56 50.72 -0.54
CA ASP A 255 -34.01 50.73 -0.70
C ASP A 255 -34.50 49.56 -1.57
N LEU A 256 -35.06 48.54 -0.94
CA LEU A 256 -35.63 47.38 -1.63
C LEU A 256 -36.80 47.71 -2.58
N GLY A 257 -37.38 48.91 -2.51
CA GLY A 257 -38.43 49.35 -3.43
C GLY A 257 -37.95 49.58 -4.88
N SER A 258 -36.64 49.71 -5.11
CA SER A 258 -36.06 50.09 -6.40
C SER A 258 -35.87 48.93 -7.41
N PHE A 259 -36.12 47.68 -7.00
CA PHE A 259 -36.00 46.44 -7.79
C PHE A 259 -34.64 46.28 -8.50
N GLU A 260 -33.70 45.69 -7.79
CA GLU A 260 -32.31 45.53 -8.20
C GLU A 260 -32.00 44.12 -8.70
N THR A 261 -31.00 44.05 -9.58
CA THR A 261 -30.48 42.80 -10.14
C THR A 261 -29.18 42.42 -9.43
N PHE A 262 -28.84 41.13 -9.49
CA PHE A 262 -27.42 40.75 -9.34
C PHE A 262 -26.59 41.40 -10.47
N PRO A 263 -25.25 41.49 -10.34
CA PRO A 263 -24.41 42.14 -11.34
C PRO A 263 -24.64 41.58 -12.76
N LEU A 264 -25.01 42.46 -13.71
CA LEU A 264 -25.28 42.08 -15.09
C LEU A 264 -24.02 41.67 -15.87
N SER A 265 -22.87 42.18 -15.47
CA SER A 265 -21.60 42.03 -16.19
C SER A 265 -20.55 41.20 -15.43
N PHE A 266 -20.96 40.49 -14.37
CA PHE A 266 -20.07 39.65 -13.58
C PHE A 266 -20.80 38.40 -13.12
N GLN A 267 -20.03 37.36 -12.84
CA GLN A 267 -20.57 36.17 -12.23
C GLN A 267 -20.78 36.38 -10.73
N THR A 268 -21.90 35.88 -10.22
CA THR A 268 -22.23 35.91 -8.79
C THR A 268 -21.76 34.60 -8.17
N ARG A 269 -20.78 34.67 -7.27
CA ARG A 269 -20.26 33.56 -6.48
C ARG A 269 -20.90 33.54 -5.10
N ILE A 270 -21.32 32.34 -4.70
CA ILE A 270 -21.97 32.06 -3.43
C ILE A 270 -21.11 31.04 -2.69
N GLU A 271 -20.65 31.40 -1.50
CA GLU A 271 -19.87 30.52 -0.64
C GLU A 271 -20.52 30.40 0.74
N VAL A 272 -20.72 29.16 1.20
CA VAL A 272 -21.26 28.83 2.52
C VAL A 272 -20.24 27.96 3.23
N THR A 273 -19.67 28.47 4.31
CA THR A 273 -18.59 27.79 5.04
C THR A 273 -19.13 26.98 6.22
N SER A 274 -18.24 26.19 6.83
CA SER A 274 -18.48 25.47 8.09
C SER A 274 -18.82 26.36 9.29
N GLY A 275 -18.72 27.68 9.14
CA GLY A 275 -19.12 28.67 10.15
C GLY A 275 -20.64 28.78 10.35
N VAL A 276 -21.48 28.32 9.42
CA VAL A 276 -22.93 28.24 9.66
C VAL A 276 -23.23 27.12 10.65
N LEU A 277 -23.88 27.46 11.76
CA LEU A 277 -24.20 26.54 12.85
C LEU A 277 -25.69 26.22 12.86
N SER A 278 -26.06 25.01 13.30
CA SER A 278 -27.44 24.75 13.73
C SER A 278 -27.72 25.44 15.06
N ARG A 279 -29.00 25.59 15.45
CA ARG A 279 -29.39 26.02 16.81
C ARG A 279 -28.80 25.19 17.95
N SER A 280 -28.26 24.01 17.66
CA SER A 280 -27.56 23.17 18.63
C SER A 280 -26.03 23.36 18.63
N GLY A 281 -25.52 24.38 17.93
CA GLY A 281 -24.10 24.71 17.84
C GLY A 281 -23.28 23.75 16.97
N ARG A 282 -23.92 22.99 16.06
CA ARG A 282 -23.23 22.04 15.16
C ARG A 282 -22.94 22.70 13.81
N SER A 283 -21.68 22.66 13.37
CA SER A 283 -21.24 23.17 12.07
C SER A 283 -21.84 22.45 10.87
N LEU A 284 -21.85 23.16 9.74
CA LEU A 284 -22.23 22.64 8.43
C LEU A 284 -21.41 21.41 8.04
N THR A 285 -22.09 20.43 7.45
CA THR A 285 -21.47 19.15 7.08
C THR A 285 -20.52 19.26 5.88
N ASN A 286 -20.94 19.98 4.83
CA ASN A 286 -20.15 20.22 3.62
C ASN A 286 -20.23 21.70 3.30
N GLU A 287 -19.08 22.31 3.00
CA GLU A 287 -19.03 23.66 2.46
C GLU A 287 -19.57 23.69 1.03
N VAL A 288 -20.20 24.80 0.66
CA VAL A 288 -20.83 24.99 -0.65
C VAL A 288 -20.12 26.12 -1.36
N LEU A 289 -19.77 25.89 -2.62
CA LEU A 289 -19.31 26.93 -3.53
C LEU A 289 -20.01 26.72 -4.87
N CYS A 290 -20.87 27.67 -5.21
CA CYS A 290 -21.57 27.68 -6.49
C CYS A 290 -21.57 29.07 -7.09
N ALA A 291 -21.94 29.17 -8.36
CA ALA A 291 -22.03 30.43 -9.05
C ALA A 291 -23.29 30.49 -9.93
N GLY A 292 -23.70 31.71 -10.27
CA GLY A 292 -24.76 31.95 -11.24
C GLY A 292 -24.58 33.30 -11.93
N CYS A 293 -25.30 33.48 -13.02
CA CYS A 293 -25.25 34.68 -13.86
C CYS A 293 -26.65 35.26 -14.09
N VAL A 294 -26.69 36.55 -14.41
CA VAL A 294 -27.90 37.16 -14.96
C VAL A 294 -27.87 36.96 -16.47
N ASN A 295 -28.95 36.40 -17.02
CA ASN A 295 -29.06 35.92 -18.40
C ASN A 295 -28.03 34.82 -18.72
N ALA A 296 -27.62 34.73 -19.98
CA ALA A 296 -26.68 33.71 -20.44
C ALA A 296 -25.30 33.91 -19.83
N ASP A 297 -24.65 32.80 -19.49
CA ASP A 297 -23.27 32.82 -19.03
C ASP A 297 -22.31 32.99 -20.21
N ASN A 298 -21.58 34.09 -20.23
CA ASN A 298 -20.60 34.42 -21.26
C ASN A 298 -19.18 34.55 -20.67
N TYR A 299 -18.98 34.11 -19.43
CA TYR A 299 -17.70 34.23 -18.75
C TYR A 299 -16.88 32.96 -18.92
N SER A 300 -15.57 33.14 -19.05
CA SER A 300 -14.64 32.01 -19.15
C SER A 300 -14.25 31.53 -17.74
N PRO A 301 -14.20 30.19 -17.51
CA PRO A 301 -13.79 29.64 -16.23
C PRO A 301 -12.27 29.70 -16.07
N GLU A 302 -11.76 30.77 -15.46
CA GLU A 302 -10.31 30.98 -15.31
C GLU A 302 -9.80 30.38 -14.00
N ALA A 303 -8.59 29.80 -14.00
CA ALA A 303 -7.93 29.40 -12.77
C ALA A 303 -7.40 30.65 -12.03
N ILE A 304 -7.89 30.85 -10.80
CA ILE A 304 -7.68 32.07 -10.00
C ILE A 304 -6.80 31.84 -8.77
N ALA A 305 -6.69 30.60 -8.27
CA ALA A 305 -5.81 30.27 -7.16
C ALA A 305 -5.23 28.85 -7.26
N PHE A 306 -4.06 28.68 -6.65
CA PHE A 306 -3.34 27.41 -6.55
C PHE A 306 -2.86 27.22 -5.12
N ASP A 307 -2.84 25.97 -4.67
CA ASP A 307 -2.14 25.55 -3.46
C ASP A 307 -1.35 24.27 -3.79
N PRO A 308 -0.01 24.26 -3.66
CA PRO A 308 0.86 25.34 -3.19
C PRO A 308 0.83 26.61 -4.04
N GLN A 309 1.03 27.75 -3.39
CA GLN A 309 1.10 29.06 -4.06
C GLN A 309 2.40 29.24 -4.83
N ASN A 310 2.41 30.19 -5.79
CA ASN A 310 3.60 30.54 -6.54
C ASN A 310 4.72 31.06 -5.62
N GLY A 311 5.91 30.49 -5.76
CA GLY A 311 7.09 30.78 -4.95
C GLY A 311 7.12 30.05 -3.60
N ALA A 312 6.21 29.09 -3.33
CA ALA A 312 6.30 28.27 -2.13
C ALA A 312 7.62 27.46 -2.12
N GLU A 313 8.21 27.34 -0.94
CA GLU A 313 9.46 26.62 -0.70
C GLU A 313 9.24 25.52 0.33
N GLU A 314 10.07 24.47 0.27
CA GLU A 314 10.05 23.36 1.23
C GLU A 314 8.67 22.67 1.34
N VAL A 315 7.93 22.61 0.23
CA VAL A 315 6.65 21.90 0.17
C VAL A 315 6.86 20.41 0.36
N ASP A 316 6.01 19.75 1.15
CA ASP A 316 6.07 18.29 1.33
C ASP A 316 5.90 17.58 -0.04
N PRO A 317 6.84 16.70 -0.45
CA PRO A 317 6.75 15.97 -1.72
C PRO A 317 5.52 15.06 -1.88
N LEU A 318 4.79 14.77 -0.79
CA LEU A 318 3.52 14.03 -0.79
C LEU A 318 2.29 14.94 -1.01
N THR A 319 2.50 16.25 -1.17
CA THR A 319 1.41 17.23 -1.32
C THR A 319 0.66 17.05 -2.65
N SER A 320 -0.66 17.00 -2.58
CA SER A 320 -1.53 17.12 -3.76
C SER A 320 -1.67 18.58 -4.18
N VAL A 321 -1.87 18.83 -5.47
CA VAL A 321 -2.04 20.18 -6.00
C VAL A 321 -3.51 20.54 -5.97
N ARG A 322 -3.88 21.69 -5.40
CA ARG A 322 -5.22 22.25 -5.50
C ARG A 322 -5.26 23.36 -6.53
N VAL A 323 -6.30 23.37 -7.35
CA VAL A 323 -6.61 24.45 -8.29
C VAL A 323 -8.04 24.95 -8.04
N GLU A 324 -8.20 26.27 -7.97
CA GLU A 324 -9.50 26.93 -7.88
C GLU A 324 -9.79 27.70 -9.16
N PHE A 325 -10.96 27.44 -9.72
CA PHE A 325 -11.50 28.16 -10.87
C PHE A 325 -12.43 29.29 -10.41
N SER A 326 -12.64 30.30 -11.27
CA SER A 326 -13.55 31.42 -11.02
C SER A 326 -14.99 30.99 -10.79
N GLU A 327 -15.33 29.78 -11.25
CA GLU A 327 -16.68 29.22 -11.23
C GLU A 327 -16.67 27.68 -11.23
N PRO A 328 -17.83 27.05 -10.98
CA PRO A 328 -18.03 25.63 -11.22
C PRO A 328 -17.72 25.23 -12.67
N VAL A 329 -16.89 24.21 -12.86
CA VAL A 329 -16.48 23.69 -14.17
C VAL A 329 -16.89 22.24 -14.36
N GLN A 330 -16.94 21.78 -15.61
CA GLN A 330 -17.22 20.38 -15.94
C GLN A 330 -16.11 19.49 -15.40
N PRO A 331 -16.39 18.57 -14.46
CA PRO A 331 -15.34 17.80 -13.77
C PRO A 331 -14.39 17.04 -14.70
N ASN A 332 -14.94 16.41 -15.75
CA ASN A 332 -14.16 15.63 -16.71
C ASN A 332 -13.23 16.48 -17.60
N THR A 333 -13.35 17.81 -17.57
CA THR A 333 -12.49 18.71 -18.33
C THR A 333 -11.26 19.16 -17.55
N VAL A 334 -11.23 18.95 -16.23
CA VAL A 334 -10.08 19.24 -15.37
C VAL A 334 -9.09 18.08 -15.37
N GLY A 335 -9.58 16.84 -15.31
CA GLY A 335 -8.77 15.63 -15.35
C GLY A 335 -9.63 14.38 -15.19
N GLU A 336 -9.00 13.22 -15.23
CA GLU A 336 -9.68 11.94 -15.05
C GLU A 336 -10.00 11.70 -13.56
N PHE A 337 -11.18 11.17 -13.28
CA PHE A 337 -11.52 10.74 -11.93
C PHE A 337 -10.70 9.51 -11.49
N PRO A 338 -10.52 9.29 -10.18
CA PRO A 338 -9.93 8.06 -9.67
C PRO A 338 -10.69 6.83 -10.19
N GLY A 339 -9.95 5.87 -10.71
CA GLY A 339 -10.50 4.66 -11.31
C GLY A 339 -9.59 3.45 -11.12
N PRO A 340 -10.00 2.27 -11.61
CA PRO A 340 -9.22 1.04 -11.51
C PRO A 340 -7.94 1.04 -12.35
N PHE A 341 -7.72 2.10 -13.15
CA PHE A 341 -6.59 2.24 -14.06
C PHE A 341 -5.86 3.55 -13.79
N PRO A 342 -4.53 3.60 -13.97
CA PRO A 342 -3.77 4.82 -13.79
C PRO A 342 -4.22 5.89 -14.81
N PRO A 343 -4.30 7.17 -14.40
CA PRO A 343 -4.68 8.24 -15.30
C PRO A 343 -3.64 8.49 -16.38
N GLY A 344 -4.09 8.96 -17.55
CA GLY A 344 -3.23 9.49 -18.60
C GLY A 344 -2.61 10.86 -18.26
N LEU A 345 -1.75 11.35 -19.15
CA LEU A 345 -1.35 12.77 -19.09
C LEU A 345 -2.54 13.65 -19.46
N SER A 346 -2.86 14.62 -18.59
CA SER A 346 -3.96 15.55 -18.84
C SER A 346 -3.56 16.65 -19.82
N SER A 347 -4.49 17.01 -20.71
CA SER A 347 -4.37 18.19 -21.55
C SER A 347 -4.76 19.49 -20.84
N ALA A 348 -5.49 19.41 -19.72
CA ALA A 348 -6.10 20.57 -19.05
C ALA A 348 -5.15 21.28 -18.10
N VAL A 349 -4.58 20.54 -17.15
CA VAL A 349 -3.53 21.03 -16.25
C VAL A 349 -2.29 20.19 -16.48
N SER A 350 -1.16 20.83 -16.71
CA SER A 350 0.15 20.21 -16.82
C SER A 350 0.87 20.33 -15.47
N ILE A 351 1.21 19.19 -14.86
CA ILE A 351 2.07 19.13 -13.68
C ILE A 351 3.42 18.62 -14.14
N THR A 352 4.47 19.41 -13.96
CA THR A 352 5.83 19.04 -14.36
C THR A 352 6.83 19.31 -13.25
N PHE A 353 7.93 18.57 -13.20
CA PHE A 353 9.04 18.84 -12.29
C PHE A 353 10.39 18.61 -12.99
N GLY A 354 11.48 18.98 -12.33
CA GLY A 354 12.85 18.84 -12.84
C GLY A 354 13.42 20.13 -13.41
N PRO A 355 14.65 20.16 -13.93
CA PRO A 355 15.27 21.37 -14.48
C PRO A 355 14.63 21.82 -15.81
N GLN A 356 14.79 23.10 -16.20
CA GLN A 356 14.15 23.64 -17.42
C GLN A 356 14.59 22.91 -18.70
N THR A 357 15.77 22.30 -18.68
CA THR A 357 16.34 21.54 -19.80
C THR A 357 15.79 20.12 -19.91
N SER A 358 15.12 19.60 -18.87
CA SER A 358 14.59 18.24 -18.80
C SER A 358 13.41 18.18 -17.83
N ARG A 359 12.27 18.71 -18.27
CA ARG A 359 11.01 18.65 -17.51
C ARG A 359 10.33 17.30 -17.70
N ILE A 360 9.86 16.73 -16.59
CA ILE A 360 9.12 15.47 -16.56
C ILE A 360 7.65 15.78 -16.28
N SER A 361 6.73 15.18 -17.04
CA SER A 361 5.28 15.36 -16.85
C SER A 361 4.70 14.30 -15.91
N VAL A 362 3.77 14.71 -15.05
CA VAL A 362 3.16 13.87 -14.01
C VAL A 362 1.68 13.66 -14.29
N PRO A 363 1.24 12.42 -14.53
CA PRO A 363 -0.19 12.08 -14.57
C PRO A 363 -0.83 12.30 -13.19
N TYR A 364 -2.12 12.62 -13.16
CA TYR A 364 -2.88 12.83 -11.92
C TYR A 364 -4.34 12.47 -12.10
N THR A 365 -5.00 12.15 -11.00
CA THR A 365 -6.47 12.11 -10.92
C THR A 365 -6.98 13.45 -10.42
N ALA A 366 -8.10 13.94 -10.95
CA ALA A 366 -8.75 15.16 -10.50
C ALA A 366 -10.05 14.81 -9.75
N THR A 367 -10.22 15.36 -8.55
CA THR A 367 -11.46 15.23 -7.77
C THR A 367 -11.89 16.60 -7.26
N PRO A 368 -13.18 16.96 -7.36
CA PRO A 368 -13.66 18.16 -6.68
C PRO A 368 -13.59 17.96 -5.16
N GLU A 369 -13.43 19.04 -4.40
CA GLU A 369 -13.37 18.98 -2.93
C GLU A 369 -14.63 18.37 -2.30
N SER A 370 -15.79 18.61 -2.93
CA SER A 370 -17.06 18.08 -2.48
C SER A 370 -18.06 18.02 -3.65
N PRO A 371 -19.15 17.24 -3.57
CA PRO A 371 -20.22 17.27 -4.56
C PRO A 371 -20.96 18.61 -4.62
N TYR A 372 -20.70 19.53 -3.69
CA TYR A 372 -21.27 20.87 -3.58
C TYR A 372 -20.29 21.99 -3.96
N ASN A 373 -19.10 21.62 -4.44
CA ASN A 373 -18.05 22.55 -4.86
C ASN A 373 -17.34 21.98 -6.10
N LEU A 374 -17.85 22.33 -7.28
CA LEU A 374 -17.23 21.98 -8.57
C LEU A 374 -16.28 23.07 -9.09
N ALA A 375 -15.85 24.02 -8.25
CA ALA A 375 -14.89 25.07 -8.61
C ALA A 375 -13.48 24.80 -8.06
N ARG A 376 -13.36 24.03 -6.96
CA ARG A 376 -12.07 23.64 -6.37
C ARG A 376 -11.79 22.17 -6.61
N TYR A 377 -10.61 21.88 -7.16
CA TYR A 377 -10.17 20.52 -7.47
C TYR A 377 -8.88 20.18 -6.76
N ILE A 378 -8.83 18.96 -6.24
CA ILE A 378 -7.64 18.29 -5.74
C ILE A 378 -7.11 17.41 -6.89
N LEU A 379 -5.92 17.76 -7.37
CA LEU A 379 -5.15 17.01 -8.35
C LEU A 379 -4.16 16.15 -7.57
N THR A 380 -4.39 14.83 -7.55
CA THR A 380 -3.54 13.87 -6.85
C THR A 380 -2.53 13.29 -7.84
N PRO A 381 -1.24 13.63 -7.73
CA PRO A 381 -0.20 13.06 -8.59
C PRO A 381 -0.16 11.55 -8.46
N LEU A 382 0.08 10.87 -9.57
CA LEU A 382 0.13 9.41 -9.61
C LEU A 382 1.36 8.82 -8.91
N PHE A 383 2.42 9.61 -8.82
CA PHE A 383 3.61 9.29 -8.06
C PHE A 383 4.09 10.54 -7.33
N ASN A 384 4.67 10.32 -6.16
CA ASN A 384 5.18 11.40 -5.32
C ASN A 384 6.31 12.14 -6.02
N PHE A 385 6.47 13.42 -5.68
CA PHE A 385 7.64 14.16 -6.12
C PHE A 385 8.89 13.55 -5.45
N PRO A 386 10.05 13.51 -6.15
CA PRO A 386 11.22 12.77 -5.68
C PRO A 386 11.91 13.43 -4.47
N GLY A 387 11.45 14.62 -4.08
CA GLY A 387 12.04 15.42 -3.02
C GLY A 387 13.26 16.22 -3.47
N ARG A 388 13.77 17.02 -2.55
CA ARG A 388 15.02 17.76 -2.71
C ARG A 388 16.23 16.84 -2.60
N ASP A 389 17.26 17.14 -3.41
CA ASP A 389 18.57 16.52 -3.26
C ASP A 389 19.18 16.91 -1.90
N PRO A 390 19.49 15.93 -1.01
CA PRO A 390 20.07 16.21 0.31
C PRO A 390 21.40 16.96 0.25
N LEU A 391 22.11 16.93 -0.90
CA LEU A 391 23.41 17.57 -1.09
C LEU A 391 23.34 19.02 -1.59
N ARG A 392 22.15 19.59 -1.78
CA ARG A 392 21.91 21.03 -2.06
C ARG A 392 22.70 21.61 -3.25
N GLY A 393 22.71 20.92 -4.40
CA GLY A 393 22.97 21.57 -5.70
C GLY A 393 24.22 21.13 -6.48
N THR A 394 24.85 20.01 -6.12
CA THR A 394 25.97 19.42 -6.90
C THR A 394 25.48 18.51 -8.03
N ILE A 395 24.19 18.17 -8.00
CA ILE A 395 23.54 17.08 -8.72
C ILE A 395 22.10 17.57 -9.04
N GLN A 396 21.56 17.28 -10.22
CA GLN A 396 20.40 17.98 -10.82
C GLN A 396 19.21 18.28 -9.88
N ALA A 397 18.67 19.51 -9.97
CA ALA A 397 17.52 19.97 -9.19
C ALA A 397 16.20 19.33 -9.69
N LEU A 398 15.77 18.24 -9.05
CA LEU A 398 14.47 17.59 -9.27
C LEU A 398 13.35 18.13 -8.36
N ASN A 399 13.66 19.19 -7.61
CA ASN A 399 12.80 19.74 -6.57
C ASN A 399 11.94 20.91 -7.01
N GLU A 400 12.08 21.39 -8.25
CA GLU A 400 11.26 22.47 -8.80
C GLU A 400 10.03 21.88 -9.51
N ILE A 401 8.83 22.26 -9.07
CA ILE A 401 7.55 21.83 -9.63
C ILE A 401 6.89 23.03 -10.31
N THR A 402 6.43 22.83 -11.53
CA THR A 402 5.64 23.79 -12.30
C THR A 402 4.26 23.19 -12.56
N VAL A 403 3.20 23.89 -12.14
CA VAL A 403 1.81 23.57 -12.45
C VAL A 403 1.28 24.64 -13.39
N GLN A 404 0.75 24.25 -14.54
CA GLN A 404 0.22 25.17 -15.55
C GLN A 404 -1.15 24.71 -16.03
N VAL A 405 -2.13 25.60 -16.03
CA VAL A 405 -3.42 25.35 -16.68
C VAL A 405 -3.31 25.73 -18.16
N ASN A 406 -3.65 24.83 -19.06
CA ASN A 406 -3.60 25.06 -20.51
C ASN A 406 -4.92 25.69 -20.97
N PRO A 407 -4.89 26.64 -21.92
CA PRO A 407 -6.08 27.32 -22.41
C PRO A 407 -6.93 26.40 -23.29
N GLN A 408 -8.23 26.73 -23.39
CA GLN A 408 -9.24 26.14 -24.25
C GLN A 408 -9.65 24.69 -23.92
N ILE A 409 -9.43 24.22 -22.70
CA ILE A 409 -9.72 22.83 -22.31
C ILE A 409 -10.80 22.75 -21.22
N VAL A 410 -10.65 23.52 -20.15
CA VAL A 410 -11.58 23.49 -19.01
C VAL A 410 -12.87 24.21 -19.42
N LYS A 411 -14.01 23.52 -19.31
CA LYS A 411 -15.33 24.02 -19.72
C LYS A 411 -16.18 24.42 -18.52
N ASP A 412 -17.01 25.43 -18.68
CA ASP A 412 -18.07 25.79 -17.72
C ASP A 412 -19.20 24.74 -17.69
N LEU A 413 -20.16 24.90 -16.78
CA LEU A 413 -21.31 23.99 -16.68
C LEU A 413 -22.36 24.14 -17.80
N VAL A 414 -22.14 24.99 -18.82
CA VAL A 414 -23.16 25.26 -19.85
C VAL A 414 -23.39 24.02 -20.73
N GLU A 415 -24.67 23.69 -20.94
CA GLU A 415 -25.06 22.53 -21.76
C GLU A 415 -24.90 22.85 -23.25
N GLU A 416 -24.12 22.04 -23.98
CA GLU A 416 -24.16 22.03 -25.45
C GLU A 416 -25.55 21.57 -25.91
N ILE A 417 -26.47 22.50 -26.16
CA ILE A 417 -27.78 22.19 -26.72
C ILE A 417 -27.60 21.92 -28.23
N PRO A 418 -27.78 20.68 -28.73
CA PRO A 418 -27.44 20.31 -30.11
C PRO A 418 -28.22 21.08 -31.20
N GLN A 419 -29.23 21.84 -30.81
CA GLN A 419 -30.13 22.60 -31.69
C GLN A 419 -29.93 24.12 -31.60
N GLN A 420 -29.16 24.65 -30.62
CA GLN A 420 -28.98 26.09 -30.42
C GLN A 420 -27.54 26.62 -30.62
N GLN A 421 -26.56 25.75 -30.96
CA GLN A 421 -25.14 26.15 -31.11
C GLN A 421 -24.59 26.99 -29.94
N ILE A 422 -25.06 26.73 -28.72
CA ILE A 422 -24.45 27.33 -27.52
C ILE A 422 -23.29 26.42 -27.15
N THR A 423 -22.07 26.90 -27.40
CA THR A 423 -20.83 26.21 -27.02
C THR A 423 -20.48 26.64 -25.61
N ALA A 424 -20.15 25.69 -24.74
CA ALA A 424 -19.63 25.97 -23.40
C ALA A 424 -18.44 26.94 -23.47
N ASN A 425 -18.36 27.90 -22.54
CA ASN A 425 -17.18 28.74 -22.45
C ASN A 425 -16.00 27.90 -22.00
N VAL A 426 -14.82 28.27 -22.47
CA VAL A 426 -13.56 27.61 -22.12
C VAL A 426 -12.62 28.60 -21.47
N ASN A 427 -11.75 28.10 -20.60
CA ASN A 427 -10.68 28.91 -20.04
C ASN A 427 -9.78 29.50 -21.14
N LEU A 428 -9.37 30.76 -21.03
CA LEU A 428 -8.58 31.44 -22.05
C LEU A 428 -7.14 31.72 -21.60
N ARG A 429 -6.90 31.77 -20.28
CA ARG A 429 -5.59 32.10 -19.73
C ARG A 429 -4.75 30.85 -19.50
N THR A 430 -3.44 31.07 -19.38
CA THR A 430 -2.43 30.05 -19.08
C THR A 430 -1.72 30.34 -17.76
N PRO A 431 -2.44 30.40 -16.62
CA PRO A 431 -1.78 30.63 -15.34
C PRO A 431 -0.85 29.47 -15.01
N ALA A 432 0.32 29.82 -14.48
CA ALA A 432 1.33 28.87 -14.04
C ALA A 432 1.87 29.27 -12.67
N VAL A 433 2.09 28.28 -11.82
CA VAL A 433 2.76 28.44 -10.53
C VAL A 433 4.00 27.56 -10.48
N LEU A 434 5.04 28.10 -9.86
CA LEU A 434 6.31 27.46 -9.62
C LEU A 434 6.53 27.35 -8.11
N TRP A 435 6.92 26.19 -7.62
CA TRP A 435 7.27 26.02 -6.21
C TRP A 435 8.34 24.93 -6.07
N THR A 436 8.96 24.86 -4.89
CA THR A 436 9.99 23.87 -4.61
C THR A 436 9.55 22.92 -3.51
N VAL A 437 9.88 21.64 -3.67
CA VAL A 437 9.72 20.64 -2.62
C VAL A 437 10.90 20.64 -1.65
N GLY A 438 10.61 20.28 -0.40
CA GLY A 438 11.60 19.97 0.62
C GLY A 438 12.12 18.53 0.52
N ASP A 439 12.76 18.07 1.59
CA ASP A 439 13.27 16.71 1.68
C ASP A 439 12.11 15.69 1.63
N GLY A 440 12.27 14.66 0.80
CA GLY A 440 11.27 13.61 0.65
C GLY A 440 11.50 12.38 1.53
N PRO A 441 10.56 11.42 1.51
CA PRO A 441 10.71 10.17 2.25
C PRO A 441 11.90 9.31 1.77
N GLY A 442 12.57 9.68 0.68
CA GLY A 442 13.64 8.91 0.05
C GLY A 442 13.07 7.82 -0.85
N LEU A 443 13.54 7.77 -2.10
CA LEU A 443 13.25 6.66 -3.00
C LEU A 443 14.23 5.53 -2.69
N VAL A 444 13.71 4.32 -2.51
CA VAL A 444 14.53 3.15 -2.17
C VAL A 444 14.83 2.32 -3.41
N ASN A 445 16.07 1.88 -3.52
CA ASN A 445 16.53 0.95 -4.55
C ASN A 445 17.46 -0.10 -3.94
N ALA A 446 16.85 -1.10 -3.31
CA ALA A 446 17.58 -2.13 -2.58
C ALA A 446 17.91 -3.35 -3.45
N PRO A 447 19.06 -4.00 -3.23
CA PRO A 447 19.33 -5.30 -3.83
C PRO A 447 18.27 -6.31 -3.40
N VAL A 448 17.97 -7.24 -4.29
CA VAL A 448 17.02 -8.33 -4.01
C VAL A 448 17.75 -9.63 -3.69
N SER A 449 17.06 -10.51 -2.96
CA SER A 449 17.55 -11.86 -2.68
C SER A 449 17.81 -12.63 -3.99
N PRO A 450 18.84 -13.49 -4.03
CA PRO A 450 19.63 -13.99 -2.90
C PRO A 450 20.73 -13.02 -2.43
N SER A 451 20.99 -11.94 -3.16
CA SER A 451 22.12 -11.05 -2.91
C SER A 451 21.85 -9.96 -1.87
N SER A 452 21.00 -10.24 -0.88
CA SER A 452 20.62 -9.29 0.15
C SER A 452 20.36 -9.96 1.49
N VAL A 453 20.71 -9.27 2.58
CA VAL A 453 20.27 -9.59 3.95
C VAL A 453 19.40 -8.44 4.45
N TYR A 454 18.23 -8.77 4.99
CA TYR A 454 17.30 -7.80 5.57
C TYR A 454 17.56 -7.64 7.06
N ILE A 455 17.48 -6.40 7.56
CA ILE A 455 17.70 -6.07 8.97
C ILE A 455 16.45 -5.41 9.52
N GLY A 456 15.94 -5.94 10.64
CA GLY A 456 14.97 -5.30 11.49
C GLY A 456 15.64 -4.50 12.59
N ARG A 457 15.41 -3.19 12.59
CA ARG A 457 15.94 -2.25 13.58
C ARG A 457 14.85 -1.90 14.58
N VAL A 458 15.21 -1.87 15.85
CA VAL A 458 14.32 -1.57 16.98
C VAL A 458 14.89 -0.42 17.83
N GLY A 459 14.11 0.08 18.78
CA GLY A 459 14.53 1.14 19.70
C GLY A 459 13.93 2.48 19.32
N GLY A 460 14.72 3.57 19.42
CA GLY A 460 14.22 4.93 19.20
C GLY A 460 13.70 5.21 17.78
N ASN A 461 14.31 4.55 16.78
CA ASN A 461 13.92 4.65 15.37
C ASN A 461 13.75 3.24 14.78
N PRO A 462 12.59 2.58 15.00
CA PRO A 462 12.33 1.26 14.44
C PRO A 462 12.20 1.34 12.92
N GLY A 463 12.60 0.29 12.22
CA GLY A 463 12.59 0.29 10.76
C GLY A 463 13.36 -0.85 10.10
N LEU A 464 13.49 -0.76 8.78
CA LEU A 464 14.17 -1.78 7.97
C LEU A 464 15.40 -1.22 7.27
N SER A 465 16.45 -2.04 7.18
CA SER A 465 17.66 -1.78 6.41
C SER A 465 18.04 -3.02 5.59
N VAL A 466 18.85 -2.84 4.54
CA VAL A 466 19.30 -3.94 3.67
C VAL A 466 20.81 -3.89 3.49
N ILE A 467 21.46 -5.04 3.66
CA ILE A 467 22.86 -5.25 3.29
C ILE A 467 22.93 -5.78 1.86
N ASP A 468 23.78 -5.18 1.04
CA ASP A 468 24.11 -5.69 -0.29
C ASP A 468 25.20 -6.77 -0.24
N LEU A 469 24.93 -7.90 -0.89
CA LEU A 469 25.86 -9.01 -1.05
C LEU A 469 26.29 -9.21 -2.51
N TYR A 470 25.76 -8.45 -3.46
CA TYR A 470 26.16 -8.50 -4.86
C TYR A 470 27.39 -7.62 -5.10
N GLY A 471 27.33 -6.38 -4.62
CA GLY A 471 28.45 -5.46 -4.65
C GLY A 471 28.82 -4.86 -6.01
N PHE A 472 28.08 -5.14 -7.09
CA PHE A 472 28.29 -4.54 -8.43
C PHE A 472 26.97 -4.13 -9.12
N GLY A 473 26.02 -3.61 -8.34
CA GLY A 473 24.79 -2.99 -8.85
C GLY A 473 25.05 -1.68 -9.60
N GLN A 474 24.03 -1.10 -10.23
CA GLN A 474 24.11 0.19 -10.95
C GLN A 474 23.99 1.42 -10.04
N THR A 475 23.62 1.23 -8.77
CA THR A 475 23.56 2.32 -7.79
C THR A 475 24.95 2.70 -7.33
N THR A 476 25.18 3.99 -7.11
CA THR A 476 26.47 4.51 -6.63
C THR A 476 26.53 4.70 -5.12
N GLY A 477 25.50 4.28 -4.40
CA GLY A 477 25.34 4.56 -2.99
C GLY A 477 25.15 6.06 -2.76
N ASP A 478 26.25 6.74 -2.50
CA ASP A 478 26.33 8.20 -2.45
C ASP A 478 27.04 8.71 -3.72
N PRO A 479 26.32 9.30 -4.68
CA PRO A 479 26.88 9.75 -5.96
C PRO A 479 27.93 10.86 -5.81
N SER A 480 28.09 11.46 -4.62
CA SER A 480 29.08 12.50 -4.34
C SER A 480 30.40 11.99 -3.77
N ALA A 481 30.49 10.70 -3.42
CA ALA A 481 31.63 10.14 -2.69
C ALA A 481 32.92 9.95 -3.52
N ASP A 482 32.91 10.24 -4.83
CA ASP A 482 34.07 10.01 -5.72
C ASP A 482 34.84 11.30 -6.08
N ASN A 483 36.11 11.36 -5.63
CA ASN A 483 37.16 12.06 -6.36
C ASN A 483 37.78 11.05 -7.37
N PRO A 484 37.65 11.27 -8.69
CA PRO A 484 38.10 10.32 -9.72
C PRO A 484 39.62 10.06 -9.73
N LEU A 485 40.42 10.79 -8.94
CA LEU A 485 41.87 10.66 -8.89
C LEU A 485 42.39 9.75 -7.76
N THR A 486 41.56 9.42 -6.76
CA THR A 486 41.88 8.46 -5.69
C THR A 486 40.57 7.89 -5.11
N PRO A 487 39.95 6.88 -5.74
CA PRO A 487 38.79 6.22 -5.16
C PRO A 487 39.22 5.54 -3.86
N ALA A 488 38.75 6.05 -2.72
CA ALA A 488 38.89 5.33 -1.47
C ALA A 488 37.97 4.11 -1.56
N LEU A 489 38.53 2.92 -1.55
CA LEU A 489 37.80 1.65 -1.63
C LEU A 489 36.78 1.46 -0.48
N ASP A 490 36.87 2.28 0.55
CA ASP A 490 35.93 2.36 1.68
C ASP A 490 34.83 3.43 1.50
N ALA A 491 34.81 4.20 0.40
CA ALA A 491 33.90 5.33 0.18
C ALA A 491 32.58 4.99 -0.55
N GLY A 492 32.31 3.71 -0.80
CA GLY A 492 30.95 3.27 -1.13
C GLY A 492 30.52 3.43 -2.58
N ASN A 493 31.44 3.28 -3.55
CA ASN A 493 31.06 3.10 -4.95
C ASN A 493 31.94 2.08 -5.68
N THR A 494 31.51 0.82 -5.72
CA THR A 494 32.20 -0.27 -6.45
C THR A 494 31.80 -0.39 -7.91
N PHE A 495 30.82 0.41 -8.37
CA PHE A 495 30.26 0.36 -9.72
C PHE A 495 31.33 0.52 -10.81
N ILE A 496 32.29 1.43 -10.62
CA ILE A 496 33.35 1.73 -11.59
C ILE A 496 34.25 0.52 -11.91
N TYR A 497 34.24 -0.50 -11.05
CA TYR A 497 35.00 -1.74 -11.21
C TYR A 497 34.15 -2.88 -11.78
N ASN A 498 32.89 -2.63 -12.11
CA ASN A 498 32.02 -3.62 -12.72
C ASN A 498 32.57 -4.04 -14.10
N PRO A 499 32.96 -5.31 -14.31
CA PRO A 499 33.56 -5.77 -15.56
C PRO A 499 32.61 -5.65 -16.75
N ASN A 500 31.29 -5.61 -16.51
CA ASN A 500 30.29 -5.43 -17.56
C ASN A 500 30.32 -4.03 -18.19
N LEU A 501 30.97 -3.03 -17.57
CA LEU A 501 31.22 -1.72 -18.19
C LEU A 501 32.03 -1.82 -19.49
N SER A 502 32.86 -2.86 -19.63
CA SER A 502 33.69 -3.07 -20.82
C SER A 502 32.90 -3.32 -22.11
N TYR A 503 31.63 -3.75 -22.01
CA TYR A 503 30.77 -3.93 -23.17
C TYR A 503 30.12 -2.62 -23.66
N GLY A 504 30.07 -1.59 -22.81
CA GLY A 504 29.55 -0.26 -23.17
C GLY A 504 28.15 -0.29 -23.80
N ALA A 505 27.99 0.39 -24.94
CA ALA A 505 26.72 0.49 -25.67
C ALA A 505 26.22 -0.82 -26.30
N ASN A 506 27.01 -1.91 -26.25
CA ASN A 506 26.57 -3.23 -26.75
C ASN A 506 25.61 -3.92 -25.78
N ILE A 507 25.51 -3.42 -24.54
CA ILE A 507 24.51 -3.85 -23.58
C ILE A 507 23.27 -2.95 -23.71
N VAL A 508 22.08 -3.52 -23.65
CA VAL A 508 20.80 -2.79 -23.70
C VAL A 508 19.94 -3.15 -22.49
N PRO A 509 19.60 -2.21 -21.59
CA PRO A 509 20.03 -0.81 -21.59
C PRO A 509 21.52 -0.66 -21.23
N PRO A 510 22.24 0.33 -21.78
CA PRO A 510 23.64 0.55 -21.43
C PRO A 510 23.82 0.80 -19.93
N ILE A 511 24.80 0.14 -19.31
CA ILE A 511 25.14 0.35 -17.91
C ILE A 511 25.90 1.69 -17.80
N SER A 512 25.43 2.59 -16.93
CA SER A 512 26.05 3.90 -16.71
C SER A 512 26.03 4.29 -15.23
N GLN A 513 26.97 5.15 -14.82
CA GLN A 513 27.03 5.62 -13.44
C GLN A 513 25.83 6.51 -13.14
N GLY A 514 25.19 6.29 -11.99
CA GLY A 514 24.20 7.20 -11.43
C GLY A 514 24.79 8.60 -11.21
N THR A 515 24.06 9.62 -11.63
CA THR A 515 24.48 11.02 -11.48
C THR A 515 23.66 11.76 -10.43
N THR A 516 22.61 11.13 -9.90
CA THR A 516 21.69 11.71 -8.92
C THR A 516 21.54 10.88 -7.66
N THR A 517 21.09 11.50 -6.56
CA THR A 517 20.76 10.76 -5.34
C THR A 517 19.57 9.83 -5.52
N ILE A 518 18.73 10.01 -6.56
CA ILE A 518 17.73 9.01 -6.98
C ILE A 518 18.40 7.71 -7.47
N ASP A 519 19.60 7.81 -8.05
CA ASP A 519 20.42 6.64 -8.39
C ASP A 519 21.15 6.07 -7.15
N GLY A 520 20.91 6.66 -5.97
CA GLY A 520 21.41 6.17 -4.69
C GLY A 520 20.91 4.77 -4.38
N GLY A 521 21.67 4.04 -3.57
CA GLY A 521 21.41 2.64 -3.29
C GLY A 521 22.53 1.99 -2.49
N SER A 522 22.93 0.79 -2.87
CA SER A 522 24.09 0.14 -2.26
C SER A 522 25.39 0.80 -2.71
N GLY A 523 26.35 0.92 -1.79
CA GLY A 523 27.72 1.34 -2.09
C GLY A 523 28.69 0.19 -2.39
N GLY A 524 28.18 -1.05 -2.48
CA GLY A 524 28.96 -2.24 -2.77
C GLY A 524 28.81 -3.35 -1.72
N PHE A 525 29.69 -4.34 -1.81
CA PHE A 525 29.62 -5.56 -0.99
C PHE A 525 29.75 -5.28 0.51
N LEU A 526 28.85 -5.88 1.32
CA LEU A 526 28.73 -5.67 2.77
C LEU A 526 28.60 -4.18 3.16
N THR A 527 27.79 -3.45 2.40
CA THR A 527 27.37 -2.09 2.75
C THR A 527 25.87 -2.02 2.97
N LEU A 528 25.42 -1.09 3.81
CA LEU A 528 24.00 -0.78 3.94
C LEU A 528 23.55 0.03 2.72
N THR A 529 22.44 -0.41 2.13
CA THR A 529 21.74 0.32 1.08
C THR A 529 21.21 1.64 1.63
N ARG A 530 21.34 2.71 0.85
CA ARG A 530 20.78 4.03 1.15
C ARG A 530 19.61 4.36 0.23
N ASP A 531 18.65 5.11 0.74
CA ASP A 531 17.60 5.73 -0.09
C ASP A 531 18.11 7.02 -0.76
N SER A 532 17.27 7.68 -1.55
CA SER A 532 17.63 8.95 -2.20
C SER A 532 17.79 10.14 -1.25
N ALA A 533 17.45 9.99 0.03
CA ALA A 533 17.77 10.93 1.10
C ALA A 533 19.09 10.56 1.80
N LEU A 534 19.83 9.58 1.28
CA LEU A 534 21.10 9.06 1.78
C LEU A 534 21.01 8.44 3.20
N THR A 535 19.84 7.98 3.62
CA THR A 535 19.66 7.25 4.88
C THR A 535 19.64 5.74 4.66
N ASP A 536 20.25 5.00 5.60
CA ASP A 536 20.28 3.54 5.61
C ASP A 536 19.03 2.90 6.24
N LEU A 537 18.15 3.72 6.81
CA LEU A 537 16.86 3.30 7.36
C LEU A 537 15.77 3.50 6.29
N LEU A 538 15.60 2.46 5.46
CA LEU A 538 14.78 2.48 4.25
C LEU A 538 13.27 2.48 4.54
N VAL A 539 12.87 1.85 5.64
CA VAL A 539 11.49 1.92 6.17
C VAL A 539 11.54 2.47 7.58
N ARG A 540 10.65 3.40 7.90
CA ARG A 540 10.56 4.07 9.19
C ARG A 540 9.12 4.52 9.46
N ALA A 541 8.85 4.99 10.68
CA ALA A 541 7.55 5.55 11.03
C ALA A 541 7.13 6.66 10.03
N PRO A 542 5.84 6.74 9.64
CA PRO A 542 4.71 5.96 10.15
C PRO A 542 4.47 4.60 9.44
N LEU A 543 5.27 4.22 8.43
CA LEU A 543 5.05 2.99 7.66
C LEU A 543 5.19 1.72 8.52
N VAL A 544 6.07 1.78 9.52
CA VAL A 544 6.25 0.74 10.53
C VAL A 544 6.50 1.38 11.89
N LEU A 545 5.89 0.83 12.94
CA LEU A 545 6.01 1.28 14.32
C LEU A 545 6.90 0.36 15.17
N SER A 546 7.04 -0.90 14.77
CA SER A 546 7.92 -1.89 15.38
C SER A 546 8.28 -2.99 14.39
N VAL A 547 9.42 -3.65 14.60
CA VAL A 547 9.86 -4.80 13.79
C VAL A 547 10.22 -5.92 14.76
N ASP A 548 9.35 -6.92 14.87
CA ASP A 548 9.56 -8.07 15.75
C ASP A 548 10.05 -9.32 14.99
N ASP A 549 9.75 -9.45 13.70
CA ASP A 549 10.29 -10.50 12.84
C ASP A 549 10.15 -10.19 11.33
N ILE A 550 10.95 -10.86 10.48
CA ILE A 550 11.01 -10.62 9.03
C ILE A 550 11.14 -11.95 8.26
N HIS A 551 10.30 -12.16 7.24
CA HIS A 551 10.47 -13.26 6.28
C HIS A 551 10.25 -12.86 4.82
N ILE A 552 11.03 -13.48 3.94
CA ILE A 552 10.93 -13.31 2.48
C ILE A 552 10.05 -14.42 1.89
N GLY A 553 9.08 -14.07 1.04
CA GLY A 553 8.15 -15.00 0.40
C GLY A 553 8.41 -15.19 -1.10
N HIS A 554 7.33 -15.39 -1.87
CA HIS A 554 7.41 -15.55 -3.32
C HIS A 554 8.08 -14.35 -4.01
N PRO A 555 8.74 -14.57 -5.15
CA PRO A 555 9.13 -13.48 -6.01
C PRO A 555 7.88 -12.76 -6.54
N LEU A 556 7.95 -11.43 -6.57
CA LEU A 556 6.84 -10.57 -6.98
C LEU A 556 6.49 -10.76 -8.45
N ASP A 557 7.46 -11.18 -9.26
CA ASP A 557 7.26 -11.47 -10.67
C ASP A 557 6.17 -12.54 -10.91
N LYS A 558 5.89 -13.44 -9.96
CA LYS A 558 4.77 -14.39 -10.10
C LYS A 558 3.39 -13.72 -10.21
N LEU A 559 3.19 -12.54 -9.60
CA LEU A 559 1.99 -11.74 -9.82
C LEU A 559 2.03 -11.00 -11.16
N PHE A 560 3.19 -10.45 -11.51
CA PHE A 560 3.35 -9.58 -12.69
C PHE A 560 3.56 -10.37 -14.01
N ASN A 561 3.83 -11.68 -13.94
CA ASN A 561 4.08 -12.59 -15.06
C ASN A 561 2.81 -13.31 -15.56
N ASN A 562 1.62 -12.89 -15.14
CA ASN A 562 0.41 -13.44 -15.72
C ASN A 562 0.06 -12.72 -17.04
N SER A 563 0.47 -13.32 -18.15
CA SER A 563 0.18 -12.96 -19.55
C SER A 563 -1.31 -12.72 -19.91
N SER A 564 -2.22 -12.75 -18.93
CA SER A 564 -3.65 -12.45 -19.06
C SER A 564 -4.06 -11.08 -18.49
N LEU A 565 -3.15 -10.27 -17.95
CA LEU A 565 -3.36 -8.81 -17.87
C LEU A 565 -3.13 -8.18 -19.25
N GLU A 566 -3.76 -8.77 -20.27
CA GLU A 566 -4.06 -8.09 -21.51
C GLU A 566 -4.87 -6.85 -21.16
N CYS A 567 -4.34 -5.66 -21.47
CA CYS A 567 -5.09 -4.56 -22.09
C CYS A 567 -6.51 -4.22 -21.60
N ARG A 568 -6.91 -4.57 -20.37
CA ARG A 568 -8.18 -4.11 -19.79
C ARG A 568 -8.03 -2.76 -19.11
N SER A 569 -6.81 -2.24 -18.98
CA SER A 569 -6.50 -0.94 -18.37
C SER A 569 -6.45 0.26 -19.31
N GLY A 570 -7.36 0.35 -20.28
CA GLY A 570 -7.67 1.64 -20.94
C GLY A 570 -6.51 2.38 -21.64
N GLY A 571 -5.41 1.70 -21.93
CA GLY A 571 -4.21 2.25 -22.54
C GLY A 571 -3.09 1.25 -22.39
N GLY A 572 -2.87 0.41 -23.40
CA GLY A 572 -2.00 -0.77 -23.33
C GLY A 572 -0.60 -0.43 -22.80
N ASN A 573 -0.31 -0.86 -21.57
CA ASN A 573 1.04 -0.85 -21.04
C ASN A 573 1.67 -2.23 -21.29
N VAL A 574 2.40 -2.35 -22.40
CA VAL A 574 2.95 -3.60 -22.95
C VAL A 574 4.12 -4.15 -22.12
N CYS A 575 4.50 -3.47 -21.03
CA CYS A 575 5.62 -3.79 -20.13
C CYS A 575 5.59 -5.18 -19.48
N ALA A 576 4.47 -5.90 -19.50
CA ALA A 576 4.30 -7.21 -18.86
C ALA A 576 3.82 -8.30 -19.82
N ALA A 577 3.75 -8.02 -21.14
CA ALA A 577 3.04 -8.88 -22.10
C ALA A 577 3.76 -10.20 -22.44
N THR A 578 5.02 -10.39 -22.05
CA THR A 578 5.77 -11.62 -22.36
C THR A 578 6.64 -12.05 -21.19
N GLY A 579 6.22 -13.13 -20.52
CA GLY A 579 6.97 -13.74 -19.44
C GLY A 579 8.28 -14.39 -19.88
N PRO A 580 9.37 -14.29 -19.11
CA PRO A 580 10.60 -15.01 -19.41
C PRO A 580 10.44 -16.52 -19.14
N LEU A 581 10.96 -17.34 -20.06
CA LEU A 581 11.30 -18.74 -19.80
C LEU A 581 12.78 -18.78 -19.42
N HIS A 582 13.10 -19.16 -18.18
CA HIS A 582 14.48 -19.49 -17.84
C HIS A 582 14.78 -20.91 -18.32
N ASN A 583 15.90 -21.09 -19.05
CA ASN A 583 16.40 -22.41 -19.44
C ASN A 583 17.60 -22.77 -18.55
N SER A 584 17.32 -23.22 -17.33
CA SER A 584 18.35 -23.87 -16.50
C SER A 584 18.48 -25.32 -16.94
N GLY A 585 19.58 -25.66 -17.62
CA GLY A 585 19.96 -27.07 -17.83
C GLY A 585 19.01 -27.89 -18.72
N GLY A 586 18.26 -27.26 -19.62
CA GLY A 586 17.40 -27.95 -20.60
C GLY A 586 15.91 -28.02 -20.25
N ALA A 587 15.48 -27.51 -19.09
CA ALA A 587 14.07 -27.38 -18.72
C ALA A 587 13.67 -25.91 -18.65
N ALA A 588 12.61 -25.54 -19.37
CA ALA A 588 12.03 -24.21 -19.33
C ALA A 588 11.17 -24.06 -18.05
N VAL A 589 11.48 -23.08 -17.20
CA VAL A 589 10.72 -22.80 -15.97
C VAL A 589 10.06 -21.42 -16.06
N ASN A 590 8.83 -21.31 -15.53
CA ASN A 590 8.03 -20.07 -15.54
C ASN A 590 8.51 -19.11 -14.45
N GLY A 591 8.89 -17.88 -14.83
CA GLY A 591 9.32 -16.83 -13.91
C GLY A 591 10.79 -16.95 -13.47
N ASN A 592 11.26 -15.97 -12.69
CA ASN A 592 12.64 -15.94 -12.20
C ASN A 592 12.78 -16.81 -10.94
N THR A 593 13.89 -17.53 -10.89
CA THR A 593 14.25 -18.35 -9.73
C THR A 593 15.17 -17.59 -8.78
N ILE A 594 15.07 -17.83 -7.48
CA ILE A 594 15.93 -17.24 -6.43
C ILE A 594 17.41 -17.62 -6.56
N GLY A 595 17.75 -18.62 -7.37
CA GLY A 595 19.13 -19.07 -7.57
C GLY A 595 20.01 -18.17 -8.43
N VAL A 596 19.43 -17.19 -9.13
CA VAL A 596 20.18 -16.32 -10.04
C VAL A 596 19.82 -14.87 -9.74
N ALA A 597 20.77 -14.12 -9.21
CA ALA A 597 20.60 -12.69 -9.01
C ALA A 597 20.42 -11.98 -10.38
N PRO A 598 19.47 -11.03 -10.51
CA PRO A 598 19.41 -10.16 -11.66
C PRO A 598 20.72 -9.35 -11.83
N HIS A 599 21.04 -8.94 -13.05
CA HIS A 599 22.12 -7.99 -13.32
C HIS A 599 21.60 -6.85 -14.19
N PRO A 600 21.88 -5.59 -13.82
CA PRO A 600 22.47 -5.13 -12.55
C PRO A 600 21.59 -5.44 -11.31
N ASN A 601 22.18 -5.56 -10.11
CA ASN A 601 21.43 -5.69 -8.86
C ASN A 601 22.05 -4.83 -7.74
N PRO A 602 21.37 -3.77 -7.27
CA PRO A 602 20.14 -3.21 -7.82
C PRO A 602 20.34 -2.53 -9.19
N PRO A 603 19.28 -2.35 -10.00
CA PRO A 603 19.33 -1.62 -11.26
C PRO A 603 19.39 -0.12 -11.06
N LYS A 604 19.60 0.65 -12.12
CA LYS A 604 19.43 2.10 -12.04
C LYS A 604 17.95 2.45 -11.92
N LEU A 605 17.68 3.51 -11.14
CA LEU A 605 16.34 4.09 -11.09
C LEU A 605 16.12 5.04 -12.26
N VAL A 606 14.97 4.89 -12.91
CA VAL A 606 14.47 5.79 -13.94
C VAL A 606 13.29 6.55 -13.38
N PHE A 607 13.36 7.87 -13.51
CA PHE A 607 12.27 8.75 -13.18
C PHE A 607 12.01 9.73 -14.34
N PRO A 608 10.79 9.81 -14.88
CA PRO A 608 9.55 9.12 -14.45
C PRO A 608 9.67 7.59 -14.59
N PRO A 609 8.84 6.81 -13.88
CA PRO A 609 8.84 5.35 -14.02
C PRO A 609 8.67 4.92 -15.48
N ILE A 610 9.38 3.87 -15.88
CA ILE A 610 9.27 3.26 -17.22
C ILE A 610 7.85 2.75 -17.43
N CYS A 611 7.27 2.15 -16.39
CA CYS A 611 5.91 1.66 -16.40
C CYS A 611 5.17 2.21 -15.18
N VAL A 612 4.01 2.79 -15.44
CA VAL A 612 3.19 3.45 -14.42
C VAL A 612 2.31 2.45 -13.66
N ALA A 613 1.83 1.42 -14.37
CA ALA A 613 1.16 0.26 -13.79
C ALA A 613 1.59 -1.01 -14.54
N PRO A 614 2.26 -1.98 -13.88
CA PRO A 614 2.80 -1.88 -12.52
C PRO A 614 3.87 -0.78 -12.41
N PHE A 615 4.06 -0.23 -11.21
CA PHE A 615 5.03 0.84 -10.97
C PHE A 615 6.46 0.29 -11.04
N ILE A 616 7.10 0.46 -12.20
CA ILE A 616 8.44 -0.04 -12.48
C ILE A 616 9.33 1.14 -12.84
N GLN A 617 10.24 1.44 -11.92
CA GLN A 617 11.28 2.47 -12.06
C GLN A 617 12.66 1.87 -12.31
N GLY A 618 12.82 0.55 -12.49
CA GLY A 618 14.12 -0.10 -12.65
C GLY A 618 14.49 -0.31 -14.12
N GLU A 619 15.71 0.07 -14.52
CA GLU A 619 16.24 -0.10 -15.87
C GLU A 619 16.82 -1.53 -16.07
N GLU A 620 16.00 -2.50 -16.49
CA GLU A 620 16.40 -3.93 -16.60
C GLU A 620 15.79 -4.70 -17.78
N PRO A 621 16.41 -5.84 -18.19
CA PRO A 621 17.79 -6.27 -17.97
C PRO A 621 18.67 -5.93 -19.18
N THR A 622 19.96 -6.17 -19.01
CA THR A 622 21.04 -5.96 -19.98
C THR A 622 21.15 -7.10 -21.00
N LEU A 623 20.62 -6.93 -22.23
CA LEU A 623 20.83 -7.84 -23.36
C LEU A 623 22.11 -7.49 -24.14
N ASP A 624 22.79 -8.49 -24.72
CA ASP A 624 23.84 -8.25 -25.73
C ASP A 624 23.20 -7.96 -27.09
N ALA A 625 23.28 -6.71 -27.54
CA ALA A 625 22.73 -6.27 -28.83
C ALA A 625 23.46 -6.90 -30.05
N ARG A 626 24.58 -7.60 -29.86
CA ARG A 626 25.33 -8.24 -30.96
C ARG A 626 24.61 -9.46 -31.55
N SER A 627 23.69 -10.09 -30.83
CA SER A 627 22.88 -11.19 -31.37
C SER A 627 21.54 -11.35 -30.63
N PRO A 628 20.39 -11.22 -31.30
CA PRO A 628 19.08 -11.53 -30.71
C PRO A 628 18.89 -13.03 -30.42
N LEU A 629 19.89 -13.88 -30.67
CA LEU A 629 19.79 -15.33 -30.48
C LEU A 629 20.76 -15.87 -29.42
N GLN A 630 21.54 -15.02 -28.76
CA GLN A 630 22.47 -15.45 -27.70
C GLN A 630 22.25 -14.65 -26.41
N PRO A 631 22.17 -15.33 -25.24
CA PRO A 631 22.07 -14.65 -23.95
C PRO A 631 23.32 -13.79 -23.72
N ALA A 632 23.14 -12.61 -23.10
CA ALA A 632 24.26 -11.85 -22.54
C ALA A 632 25.00 -12.73 -21.52
N VAL A 633 26.31 -12.62 -21.44
CA VAL A 633 27.12 -13.30 -20.43
C VAL A 633 27.51 -12.26 -19.39
N ASP A 634 27.12 -12.47 -18.14
CA ASP A 634 27.65 -11.70 -17.02
C ASP A 634 29.16 -11.96 -16.88
N LEU A 635 29.98 -10.92 -16.97
CA LEU A 635 31.42 -11.01 -16.73
C LEU A 635 31.79 -10.98 -15.24
N LEU A 636 30.83 -10.82 -14.34
CA LEU A 636 31.04 -10.98 -12.92
C LEU A 636 31.28 -12.45 -12.59
N GLY A 637 32.56 -12.79 -12.41
CA GLY A 637 32.99 -14.09 -11.91
C GLY A 637 33.53 -14.00 -10.48
N LEU A 638 34.08 -15.12 -10.01
CA LEU A 638 34.82 -15.22 -8.76
C LEU A 638 35.94 -14.17 -8.67
N GLY A 639 36.00 -13.44 -7.57
CA GLY A 639 37.04 -12.45 -7.30
C GLY A 639 37.06 -11.99 -5.85
N ASP A 640 37.78 -10.89 -5.59
CA ASP A 640 37.79 -10.21 -4.30
C ASP A 640 36.79 -9.05 -4.34
N PRO A 641 35.59 -9.15 -3.73
CA PRO A 641 34.60 -8.07 -3.75
C PRO A 641 34.93 -6.91 -2.80
N PHE A 642 35.93 -7.06 -1.93
CA PHE A 642 36.39 -6.00 -1.03
C PHE A 642 37.49 -5.17 -1.67
N GLY A 643 38.32 -5.79 -2.50
CA GLY A 643 39.60 -5.23 -2.87
C GLY A 643 40.50 -5.02 -1.64
N ARG A 644 41.59 -4.27 -1.82
CA ARG A 644 42.53 -3.91 -0.76
C ARG A 644 42.92 -2.46 -0.85
N ALA A 645 42.16 -1.61 -0.16
CA ALA A 645 42.35 -0.16 -0.06
C ALA A 645 43.81 0.25 0.19
N ALA A 646 44.41 -0.33 1.23
CA ALA A 646 45.78 -0.03 1.65
C ALA A 646 46.86 -0.43 0.62
N GLN A 647 46.50 -1.26 -0.37
CA GLN A 647 47.41 -1.78 -1.40
C GLN A 647 47.08 -1.25 -2.79
N GLY A 648 46.05 -0.40 -2.93
CA GLY A 648 45.58 0.11 -4.22
C GLY A 648 45.00 -0.96 -5.14
N VAL A 649 44.56 -2.11 -4.59
CA VAL A 649 43.97 -3.21 -5.37
C VAL A 649 42.45 -3.01 -5.37
N PRO A 650 41.80 -2.81 -6.53
CA PRO A 650 40.35 -2.66 -6.59
C PRO A 650 39.63 -3.99 -6.36
N PRO A 651 38.30 -3.97 -6.15
CA PRO A 651 37.50 -5.18 -6.16
C PRO A 651 37.57 -5.81 -7.55
N SER A 652 37.50 -7.13 -7.62
CA SER A 652 37.75 -7.89 -8.85
C SER A 652 36.67 -8.91 -9.21
N GLY A 653 35.64 -9.09 -8.37
CA GLY A 653 34.54 -10.02 -8.64
C GLY A 653 33.75 -10.39 -7.38
N LEU A 654 32.92 -11.42 -7.48
CA LEU A 654 32.01 -11.89 -6.43
C LEU A 654 32.70 -12.88 -5.48
N LEU A 655 32.16 -13.05 -4.26
CA LEU A 655 32.66 -14.06 -3.30
C LEU A 655 32.48 -15.51 -3.80
N VAL A 656 31.43 -15.76 -4.57
CA VAL A 656 31.04 -17.08 -5.04
C VAL A 656 30.72 -17.04 -6.53
N ASP A 657 30.87 -18.20 -7.17
CA ASP A 657 30.56 -18.35 -8.58
C ASP A 657 29.04 -18.32 -8.74
N ASN A 658 28.54 -17.32 -9.44
CA ASN A 658 27.15 -17.25 -9.84
C ASN A 658 27.12 -17.77 -11.28
N ASP A 659 26.52 -18.93 -11.52
CA ASP A 659 26.33 -19.45 -12.88
C ASP A 659 25.63 -18.35 -13.68
N GLY A 660 26.33 -17.79 -14.67
CA GLY A 660 26.09 -16.44 -15.20
C GLY A 660 24.63 -16.10 -15.52
N PHE A 661 24.34 -14.81 -15.55
CA PHE A 661 23.05 -14.32 -16.03
C PHE A 661 22.77 -14.86 -17.45
N PHE A 662 21.79 -15.75 -17.58
CA PHE A 662 21.21 -16.04 -18.89
C PHE A 662 20.17 -14.97 -19.19
N GLY A 663 20.53 -14.07 -20.11
CA GLY A 663 19.61 -13.08 -20.64
C GLY A 663 18.31 -13.71 -21.15
N PRO A 664 17.17 -13.02 -21.03
CA PRO A 664 15.90 -13.53 -21.52
C PRO A 664 15.95 -13.78 -23.03
N VAL A 665 15.33 -14.87 -23.49
CA VAL A 665 15.13 -15.14 -24.91
C VAL A 665 14.17 -14.06 -25.45
N PRO A 666 14.48 -13.36 -26.55
CA PRO A 666 13.53 -12.43 -27.13
C PRO A 666 12.22 -13.17 -27.45
N PRO A 667 11.05 -12.51 -27.32
CA PRO A 667 9.79 -13.16 -27.61
C PRO A 667 9.82 -13.72 -29.04
N ALA A 668 9.35 -14.95 -29.24
CA ALA A 668 9.10 -15.46 -30.57
C ALA A 668 7.93 -14.67 -31.19
N LEU A 669 8.23 -13.59 -31.93
CA LEU A 669 7.21 -12.63 -32.38
C LEU A 669 6.57 -13.04 -33.70
N ASN A 670 5.27 -13.36 -33.65
CA ASN A 670 4.36 -13.33 -34.81
C ASN A 670 3.53 -12.02 -34.86
N GLY A 671 3.97 -10.91 -34.24
CA GLY A 671 3.13 -9.71 -34.07
C GLY A 671 3.78 -8.32 -33.99
N GLY A 672 5.11 -8.19 -34.07
CA GLY A 672 5.81 -6.89 -34.03
C GLY A 672 5.83 -6.22 -32.63
N VAL A 673 6.97 -5.63 -32.26
CA VAL A 673 7.11 -4.86 -31.01
C VAL A 673 6.77 -3.39 -31.27
N PRO A 674 5.97 -2.70 -30.44
CA PRO A 674 5.81 -1.26 -30.52
C PRO A 674 7.16 -0.54 -30.34
N THR A 675 7.44 0.49 -31.13
CA THR A 675 8.73 1.24 -31.13
C THR A 675 9.12 1.79 -29.75
N ALA A 676 8.17 1.98 -28.83
CA ALA A 676 8.39 2.42 -27.45
C ALA A 676 8.77 1.29 -26.46
N CYS A 677 8.58 0.01 -26.84
CA CYS A 677 8.85 -1.17 -26.01
C CYS A 677 9.95 -2.07 -26.62
N SER A 678 10.58 -1.63 -27.71
CA SER A 678 11.47 -2.45 -28.55
C SER A 678 12.89 -2.77 -28.02
N PRO A 679 13.33 -2.44 -26.78
CA PRO A 679 14.59 -3.01 -26.27
C PRO A 679 14.47 -4.00 -25.10
N TYR A 680 13.33 -4.10 -24.40
CA TYR A 680 13.29 -4.77 -23.09
C TYR A 680 12.75 -6.20 -23.18
N ALA A 681 13.54 -7.18 -22.77
CA ALA A 681 13.09 -8.56 -22.56
C ALA A 681 13.07 -8.83 -21.05
N ILE A 682 11.94 -9.28 -20.52
CA ILE A 682 11.51 -9.00 -19.14
C ILE A 682 12.12 -10.02 -18.14
N ARG A 683 13.29 -9.75 -17.55
CA ARG A 683 13.48 -10.02 -16.10
C ARG A 683 13.24 -8.70 -15.40
N GLN A 684 12.24 -8.63 -14.52
CA GLN A 684 12.03 -7.46 -13.67
C GLN A 684 12.43 -7.82 -12.23
N GLN A 685 13.43 -7.13 -11.69
CA GLN A 685 13.82 -7.08 -10.29
C GLN A 685 12.76 -6.28 -9.52
N ILE A 686 11.54 -6.77 -9.54
CA ILE A 686 10.45 -6.23 -8.73
C ILE A 686 10.67 -6.60 -7.26
N GLY A 687 11.52 -7.61 -6.99
CA GLY A 687 11.82 -8.12 -5.66
C GLY A 687 10.91 -9.28 -5.26
N HIS A 688 10.77 -9.46 -3.97
CA HIS A 688 9.97 -10.48 -3.33
C HIS A 688 8.97 -9.82 -2.38
N PHE A 689 7.96 -10.59 -1.96
CA PHE A 689 7.17 -10.20 -0.78
C PHE A 689 8.07 -10.27 0.45
N LEU A 690 8.17 -9.15 1.18
CA LEU A 690 8.85 -9.06 2.46
C LEU A 690 7.79 -8.88 3.56
N TYR A 691 7.57 -9.91 4.36
CA TYR A 691 6.61 -9.91 5.46
C TYR A 691 7.30 -9.47 6.73
N VAL A 692 6.71 -8.49 7.42
CA VAL A 692 7.27 -7.87 8.62
C VAL A 692 6.22 -7.83 9.72
N VAL A 693 6.55 -8.32 10.90
CA VAL A 693 5.68 -8.19 12.08
C VAL A 693 5.80 -6.79 12.66
N ASP A 694 4.71 -6.03 12.58
CA ASP A 694 4.54 -4.78 13.32
C ASP A 694 3.55 -4.98 14.46
N ARG A 695 4.08 -5.39 15.61
CA ARG A 695 3.27 -5.70 16.78
C ARG A 695 2.55 -4.48 17.34
N SER A 696 3.20 -3.31 17.30
CA SER A 696 2.63 -2.05 17.79
C SER A 696 1.41 -1.63 16.97
N ALA A 697 1.45 -1.87 15.65
CA ALA A 697 0.31 -1.67 14.76
C ALA A 697 -0.70 -2.83 14.78
N ARG A 698 -0.33 -3.99 15.32
CA ARG A 698 -1.12 -5.25 15.28
C ARG A 698 -1.36 -5.73 13.85
N GLN A 699 -0.30 -5.71 13.06
CA GLN A 699 -0.36 -6.02 11.63
C GLN A 699 0.87 -6.80 11.18
N VAL A 700 0.69 -7.59 10.13
CA VAL A 700 1.79 -8.00 9.26
C VAL A 700 1.83 -7.00 8.11
N LYS A 701 2.92 -6.23 8.02
CA LYS A 701 3.18 -5.33 6.90
C LYS A 701 3.85 -6.12 5.78
N VAL A 702 3.31 -6.03 4.57
CA VAL A 702 3.87 -6.68 3.39
C VAL A 702 4.53 -5.62 2.51
N PHE A 703 5.84 -5.71 2.34
CA PHE A 703 6.62 -4.77 1.53
C PHE A 703 7.07 -5.41 0.22
N ASN A 704 7.29 -4.57 -0.78
CA ASN A 704 8.15 -4.89 -1.91
C ASN A 704 9.62 -4.89 -1.44
N SER A 705 10.34 -6.00 -1.58
CA SER A 705 11.70 -6.13 -1.05
C SER A 705 12.78 -5.32 -1.79
N ASN A 706 12.49 -4.75 -2.95
CA ASN A 706 13.37 -3.84 -3.72
C ASN A 706 13.08 -2.37 -3.37
N ARG A 707 11.81 -1.98 -3.36
CA ARG A 707 11.35 -0.60 -3.20
C ARG A 707 10.94 -0.22 -1.79
N MET A 708 10.78 -1.20 -0.92
CA MET A 708 10.31 -1.00 0.44
C MET A 708 8.97 -0.25 0.54
N THR A 709 8.18 -0.31 -0.53
CA THR A 709 6.81 0.20 -0.57
C THR A 709 5.86 -0.85 -0.01
N ILE A 710 4.82 -0.42 0.71
CA ILE A 710 3.78 -1.31 1.21
C ILE A 710 2.97 -1.84 0.03
N VAL A 711 2.81 -3.15 -0.03
CA VAL A 711 1.96 -3.88 -0.97
C VAL A 711 0.63 -4.22 -0.32
N ASP A 712 0.65 -4.66 0.94
CA ASP A 712 -0.54 -5.01 1.71
C ASP A 712 -0.30 -4.89 3.23
N GLU A 713 -1.39 -4.80 3.99
CA GLU A 713 -1.41 -4.75 5.45
C GLU A 713 -2.45 -5.74 5.98
N ILE A 714 -1.98 -6.75 6.72
CA ILE A 714 -2.84 -7.84 7.18
C ILE A 714 -3.03 -7.72 8.69
N ASP A 715 -4.28 -7.50 9.12
CA ASP A 715 -4.63 -7.35 10.53
C ASP A 715 -4.48 -8.67 11.30
N VAL A 716 -3.78 -8.62 12.43
CA VAL A 716 -3.53 -9.76 13.32
C VAL A 716 -3.53 -9.30 14.78
N PRO A 717 -4.10 -10.05 15.73
CA PRO A 717 -4.46 -9.49 17.04
C PRO A 717 -3.27 -9.02 17.93
N ASP A 718 -2.19 -9.78 18.03
CA ASP A 718 -0.98 -9.43 18.83
C ASP A 718 0.23 -10.23 18.32
N PRO A 719 0.72 -9.94 17.10
CA PRO A 719 1.71 -10.78 16.44
C PRO A 719 3.07 -10.68 17.12
N THR A 720 3.79 -11.80 17.23
CA THR A 720 5.14 -11.84 17.84
C THR A 720 6.23 -12.43 16.97
N ASP A 721 5.89 -13.40 16.13
CA ASP A 721 6.84 -14.16 15.32
C ASP A 721 6.08 -14.74 14.12
N LEU A 722 6.76 -14.97 13.00
CA LEU A 722 6.15 -15.54 11.81
C LEU A 722 7.01 -16.63 11.17
N ALA A 723 6.40 -17.56 10.44
CA ALA A 723 7.11 -18.64 9.74
C ALA A 723 6.47 -18.89 8.38
N ILE A 724 7.27 -19.15 7.35
CA ILE A 724 6.78 -19.45 5.99
C ILE A 724 6.98 -20.93 5.68
N SER A 725 5.88 -21.58 5.26
CA SER A 725 5.86 -22.98 4.82
C SER A 725 6.86 -23.28 3.70
N GLY A 726 7.40 -24.51 3.70
CA GLY A 726 8.35 -25.00 2.69
C GLY A 726 7.86 -24.92 1.25
N ASN A 727 6.54 -24.94 1.02
CA ASN A 727 5.93 -24.78 -0.31
C ASN A 727 5.52 -23.34 -0.64
N LEU A 728 5.81 -22.37 0.24
CA LEU A 728 5.46 -20.95 0.10
C LEU A 728 3.96 -20.68 -0.03
N ARG A 729 3.06 -21.51 0.52
CA ARG A 729 1.61 -21.28 0.40
C ARG A 729 0.97 -20.68 1.63
N ALA A 730 1.58 -20.90 2.78
CA ALA A 730 1.08 -20.43 4.06
C ALA A 730 2.16 -19.70 4.86
N LEU A 731 1.76 -18.60 5.50
CA LEU A 731 2.48 -17.88 6.53
C LEU A 731 1.76 -18.11 7.86
N ALA A 732 2.48 -18.60 8.87
CA ALA A 732 1.98 -18.72 10.23
C ALA A 732 2.44 -17.50 11.04
N VAL A 733 1.55 -16.94 11.86
CA VAL A 733 1.83 -15.79 12.72
C VAL A 733 1.39 -16.12 14.14
N THR A 734 2.31 -16.12 15.09
CA THR A 734 1.99 -16.36 16.50
C THR A 734 1.39 -15.11 17.13
N ASN A 735 0.32 -15.28 17.91
CA ASN A 735 -0.35 -14.18 18.58
C ASN A 735 -0.32 -14.36 20.10
N PHE A 736 0.53 -13.58 20.78
CA PHE A 736 0.91 -13.84 22.16
C PHE A 736 -0.27 -13.70 23.14
N ALA A 737 -0.97 -12.56 23.13
CA ALA A 737 -2.07 -12.32 24.07
C ALA A 737 -3.34 -13.14 23.78
N SER A 738 -3.60 -13.50 22.52
CA SER A 738 -4.81 -14.25 22.15
C SER A 738 -4.66 -15.76 22.27
N ASN A 739 -3.44 -16.27 22.47
CA ASN A 739 -3.13 -17.71 22.53
C ASN A 739 -3.53 -18.45 21.24
N THR A 740 -3.28 -17.82 20.09
CA THR A 740 -3.63 -18.35 18.77
C THR A 740 -2.48 -18.24 17.78
N VAL A 741 -2.53 -19.02 16.72
CA VAL A 741 -1.72 -18.82 15.51
C VAL A 741 -2.65 -18.48 14.34
N THR A 742 -2.34 -17.42 13.61
CA THR A 742 -3.05 -17.04 12.39
C THR A 742 -2.32 -17.62 11.19
N ILE A 743 -3.03 -18.30 10.31
CA ILE A 743 -2.52 -18.85 9.06
C ILE A 743 -3.04 -17.97 7.93
N ILE A 744 -2.12 -17.41 7.15
CA ILE A 744 -2.37 -16.48 6.06
C ILE A 744 -1.97 -17.15 4.75
N ASP A 745 -2.79 -16.98 3.72
CA ASP A 745 -2.48 -17.40 2.35
C ASP A 745 -1.43 -16.47 1.75
N VAL A 746 -0.32 -17.03 1.30
CA VAL A 746 0.76 -16.28 0.65
C VAL A 746 1.09 -16.79 -0.74
N ASP A 747 0.22 -17.63 -1.34
CA ASP A 747 0.35 -18.07 -2.72
C ASP A 747 -0.24 -17.02 -3.68
N PRO A 748 0.57 -16.32 -4.50
CA PRO A 748 0.09 -15.28 -5.40
C PRO A 748 -0.88 -15.78 -6.47
N ALA A 749 -0.90 -17.08 -6.74
CA ALA A 749 -1.84 -17.69 -7.69
C ALA A 749 -3.20 -18.03 -7.04
N SER A 750 -3.34 -17.86 -5.73
CA SER A 750 -4.55 -18.19 -4.99
C SER A 750 -5.58 -17.06 -5.02
N PRO A 751 -6.89 -17.35 -5.16
CA PRO A 751 -7.94 -16.34 -5.06
C PRO A 751 -8.08 -15.74 -3.65
N THR A 752 -7.49 -16.39 -2.64
CA THR A 752 -7.49 -15.95 -1.23
C THR A 752 -6.16 -15.37 -0.80
N PHE A 753 -5.29 -14.99 -1.74
CA PHE A 753 -4.00 -14.36 -1.48
C PHE A 753 -4.11 -13.21 -0.46
N HIS A 754 -3.19 -13.21 0.52
CA HIS A 754 -3.13 -12.27 1.66
C HIS A 754 -4.36 -12.24 2.58
N THR A 755 -5.21 -13.27 2.52
CA THR A 755 -6.31 -13.42 3.46
C THR A 755 -5.99 -14.45 4.54
N VAL A 756 -6.64 -14.31 5.71
CA VAL A 756 -6.54 -15.29 6.79
C VAL A 756 -7.29 -16.56 6.41
N LEU A 757 -6.55 -17.65 6.22
CA LEU A 757 -7.09 -18.99 5.98
C LEU A 757 -7.70 -19.58 7.26
N LYS A 758 -7.02 -19.39 8.39
CA LYS A 758 -7.42 -20.00 9.66
C LYS A 758 -6.83 -19.31 10.88
N THR A 759 -7.55 -19.31 11.99
CA THR A 759 -7.00 -18.98 13.31
C THR A 759 -7.08 -20.21 14.19
N VAL A 760 -5.92 -20.71 14.62
CA VAL A 760 -5.78 -21.97 15.35
C VAL A 760 -5.51 -21.69 16.82
N PRO A 761 -6.33 -22.19 17.76
CA PRO A 761 -6.06 -22.07 19.19
C PRO A 761 -4.86 -22.95 19.58
N VAL A 762 -3.95 -22.39 20.38
CA VAL A 762 -2.75 -23.07 20.87
C VAL A 762 -2.61 -22.89 22.38
N GLY A 763 -1.44 -23.21 22.95
CA GLY A 763 -1.17 -23.01 24.37
C GLY A 763 -0.95 -21.54 24.73
N GLY A 764 -0.74 -21.27 26.02
CA GLY A 764 -0.59 -19.90 26.54
C GLY A 764 0.66 -19.19 26.01
N GLY A 765 0.51 -17.96 25.52
CA GLY A 765 1.60 -17.08 25.08
C GLY A 765 2.48 -17.71 24.01
N PRO A 766 1.96 -18.05 22.81
CA PRO A 766 2.80 -18.51 21.71
C PRO A 766 3.84 -17.44 21.38
N ARG A 767 5.10 -17.85 21.20
CA ARG A 767 6.22 -16.92 21.04
C ARG A 767 7.06 -17.16 19.80
N GLY A 768 7.29 -18.43 19.44
CA GLY A 768 8.07 -18.82 18.27
C GLY A 768 7.35 -19.91 17.50
N CYS A 769 7.55 -19.98 16.19
CA CYS A 769 7.04 -21.05 15.37
C CYS A 769 7.97 -21.39 14.20
N ALA A 770 7.92 -22.64 13.73
CA ALA A 770 8.67 -23.06 12.56
C ALA A 770 7.93 -24.17 11.81
N PHE A 771 7.93 -24.07 10.48
CA PHE A 771 7.44 -25.14 9.63
C PHE A 771 8.50 -26.24 9.47
N HIS A 772 8.05 -27.48 9.36
CA HIS A 772 8.90 -28.53 8.82
C HIS A 772 9.15 -28.26 7.34
N SER A 773 10.42 -28.27 6.95
CA SER A 773 10.84 -27.88 5.60
C SER A 773 10.17 -28.67 4.47
N GLU A 774 9.71 -29.90 4.72
CA GLU A 774 9.03 -30.76 3.72
C GLU A 774 7.49 -30.77 3.84
N ASN A 775 6.94 -29.76 4.51
CA ASN A 775 5.51 -29.47 4.65
C ASN A 775 4.67 -30.43 5.50
N GLU A 776 5.26 -31.08 6.51
CA GLU A 776 4.57 -32.07 7.34
C GLU A 776 3.80 -31.41 8.50
N ASP A 777 4.52 -30.67 9.35
CA ASP A 777 4.00 -30.09 10.58
C ASP A 777 4.48 -28.64 10.76
N LEU A 778 3.70 -27.87 11.50
CA LEU A 778 4.05 -26.57 12.08
C LEU A 778 4.19 -26.73 13.60
N PHE A 779 5.32 -26.31 14.14
CA PHE A 779 5.58 -26.31 15.57
C PHE A 779 5.39 -24.92 16.14
N VAL A 780 4.67 -24.82 17.26
CA VAL A 780 4.39 -23.54 17.93
C VAL A 780 4.79 -23.66 19.40
N VAL A 781 5.77 -22.88 19.83
CA VAL A 781 6.22 -22.88 21.23
C VAL A 781 5.37 -21.93 22.07
N ASN A 782 4.74 -22.46 23.12
CA ASN A 782 3.85 -21.73 24.02
C ASN A 782 4.62 -21.35 25.29
N TYR A 783 5.15 -20.13 25.33
CA TYR A 783 6.04 -19.64 26.38
C TYR A 783 5.39 -19.60 27.76
N LEU A 784 4.13 -19.16 27.88
CA LEU A 784 3.42 -19.15 29.16
C LEU A 784 2.79 -20.51 29.48
N GLY A 785 2.44 -21.27 28.44
CA GLY A 785 1.81 -22.58 28.55
C GLY A 785 2.76 -23.74 28.83
N ASN A 786 4.09 -23.51 28.84
CA ASN A 786 5.11 -24.55 29.01
C ASN A 786 4.87 -25.79 28.12
N SER A 787 4.49 -25.54 26.87
CA SER A 787 4.11 -26.58 25.93
C SER A 787 4.48 -26.21 24.50
N VAL A 788 4.46 -27.19 23.61
CA VAL A 788 4.55 -27.01 22.16
C VAL A 788 3.29 -27.58 21.54
N THR A 789 2.63 -26.79 20.69
CA THR A 789 1.51 -27.29 19.87
C THR A 789 2.04 -27.69 18.50
N VAL A 790 1.75 -28.91 18.08
CA VAL A 790 2.07 -29.43 16.73
C VAL A 790 0.80 -29.39 15.90
N ILE A 791 0.85 -28.69 14.78
CA ILE A 791 -0.26 -28.47 13.86
C ILE A 791 0.08 -29.16 12.54
N ARG A 792 -0.84 -29.98 12.00
CA ARG A 792 -0.65 -30.59 10.67
C ARG A 792 -0.75 -29.53 9.61
N GLN A 793 0.22 -29.46 8.70
CA GLN A 793 0.19 -28.44 7.65
C GLN A 793 -0.93 -28.70 6.61
N LEU A 794 -1.35 -29.94 6.42
CA LEU A 794 -2.38 -30.32 5.44
C LEU A 794 -3.71 -29.58 5.64
N ASP A 795 -4.15 -29.43 6.88
CA ASP A 795 -5.46 -28.86 7.24
C ASP A 795 -5.40 -27.81 8.35
N PHE A 796 -4.19 -27.50 8.82
CA PHE A 796 -3.91 -26.60 9.94
C PHE A 796 -4.70 -26.96 11.21
N GLU A 797 -4.88 -28.25 11.48
CA GLU A 797 -5.47 -28.73 12.74
C GLU A 797 -4.38 -29.10 13.76
N PRO A 798 -4.54 -28.72 15.06
CA PRO A 798 -3.68 -29.22 16.12
C PRO A 798 -3.75 -30.76 16.18
N ARG A 799 -2.60 -31.42 16.06
CA ARG A 799 -2.51 -32.88 16.19
C ARG A 799 -1.92 -33.34 17.52
N LYS A 800 -1.04 -32.54 18.14
CA LYS A 800 -0.34 -32.94 19.36
C LYS A 800 0.01 -31.73 20.22
N ILE A 801 0.04 -31.95 21.54
CA ILE A 801 0.58 -31.02 22.51
C ILE A 801 1.69 -31.73 23.26
N ILE A 802 2.87 -31.14 23.28
CA ILE A 802 4.07 -31.67 23.93
C ILE A 802 4.35 -30.84 25.18
N THR A 803 4.51 -31.49 26.32
CA THR A 803 4.83 -30.83 27.60
C THR A 803 6.09 -31.40 28.26
N ASN A 804 6.58 -32.53 27.78
CA ASN A 804 7.72 -33.21 28.40
C ASN A 804 9.01 -32.40 28.18
N GLN A 805 9.70 -32.05 29.27
CA GLN A 805 10.94 -31.27 29.25
C GLN A 805 10.85 -29.89 28.58
N ILE A 806 9.62 -29.38 28.43
CA ILE A 806 9.35 -28.03 27.93
C ILE A 806 9.15 -27.09 29.12
N ASN A 807 9.88 -25.98 29.14
CA ASN A 807 9.77 -24.99 30.20
C ASN A 807 10.06 -23.60 29.65
N ARG A 808 9.01 -22.78 29.52
CA ARG A 808 9.03 -21.45 28.91
C ARG A 808 9.86 -21.43 27.63
N PRO A 809 9.49 -22.27 26.64
CA PRO A 809 10.21 -22.33 25.37
C PRO A 809 10.12 -20.98 24.67
N ILE A 810 11.24 -20.52 24.12
CA ILE A 810 11.34 -19.20 23.49
C ILE A 810 11.31 -19.27 21.97
N ASP A 811 11.84 -20.35 21.40
CA ASP A 811 12.04 -20.51 19.95
C ASP A 811 12.19 -22.01 19.57
N VAL A 812 12.05 -22.32 18.28
CA VAL A 812 12.10 -23.68 17.73
C VAL A 812 12.78 -23.74 16.36
N ALA A 813 13.63 -24.76 16.14
CA ALA A 813 14.21 -25.07 14.84
C ALA A 813 13.89 -26.51 14.43
N VAL A 814 13.47 -26.73 13.18
CA VAL A 814 13.05 -28.04 12.68
C VAL A 814 13.92 -28.46 11.50
N THR A 815 14.69 -29.53 11.71
CA THR A 815 15.56 -30.07 10.66
C THR A 815 14.79 -30.93 9.67
N PRO A 816 15.30 -31.20 8.46
CA PRO A 816 14.60 -32.04 7.49
C PRO A 816 14.65 -33.52 7.84
N ARG A 817 13.78 -34.33 7.23
CA ARG A 817 13.82 -35.78 7.42
C ARG A 817 15.07 -36.37 6.76
N GLN A 818 15.86 -37.10 7.53
CA GLN A 818 17.11 -37.71 7.06
C GLN A 818 16.85 -38.91 6.15
N ILE A 819 16.65 -38.66 4.85
CA ILE A 819 16.48 -39.68 3.81
C ILE A 819 17.68 -39.63 2.86
N ASN A 820 18.52 -40.67 2.89
CA ASN A 820 19.75 -40.79 2.12
C ASN A 820 20.86 -39.77 2.44
N PHE A 821 20.75 -39.01 3.53
CA PHE A 821 21.80 -38.14 4.07
C PHE A 821 21.89 -38.25 5.60
N GLY A 822 22.91 -37.61 6.18
CA GLY A 822 23.15 -37.65 7.63
C GLY A 822 23.31 -39.09 8.10
N PHE A 823 22.59 -39.45 9.17
CA PHE A 823 22.54 -40.82 9.67
C PHE A 823 21.47 -41.67 8.99
N ASN A 824 20.80 -41.17 7.95
CA ASN A 824 19.76 -41.86 7.19
C ASN A 824 18.67 -42.48 8.09
N THR A 825 18.32 -41.78 9.17
CA THR A 825 17.39 -42.30 10.19
C THR A 825 15.96 -42.42 9.66
N GLY A 826 15.63 -41.74 8.56
CA GLY A 826 14.26 -41.59 8.08
C GLY A 826 13.41 -40.69 8.97
N LEU A 827 14.02 -39.97 9.92
CA LEU A 827 13.37 -39.12 10.92
C LEU A 827 13.83 -37.67 10.76
N TYR A 828 13.01 -36.73 11.21
CA TYR A 828 13.40 -35.34 11.43
C TYR A 828 13.47 -35.03 12.93
N PHE A 829 14.21 -33.98 13.27
CA PHE A 829 14.35 -33.52 14.66
C PHE A 829 13.88 -32.07 14.79
N ALA A 830 13.11 -31.80 15.85
CA ALA A 830 12.77 -30.45 16.27
C ALA A 830 13.48 -30.10 17.59
N TYR A 831 14.11 -28.94 17.64
CA TYR A 831 14.87 -28.43 18.77
C TYR A 831 14.07 -27.32 19.45
N PHE A 832 13.65 -27.55 20.70
CA PHE A 832 12.93 -26.56 21.49
C PHE A 832 13.90 -25.87 22.45
N LEU A 833 14.11 -24.57 22.23
CA LEU A 833 15.00 -23.76 23.05
C LEU A 833 14.23 -23.24 24.28
N ASN A 834 14.56 -23.74 25.46
CA ASN A 834 13.94 -23.27 26.71
C ASN A 834 14.63 -21.99 27.21
N GLN A 835 13.88 -21.13 27.91
CA GLN A 835 14.43 -19.91 28.53
C GLN A 835 15.62 -20.19 29.47
N SER A 836 15.69 -21.37 30.07
CA SER A 836 16.79 -21.77 30.95
C SER A 836 18.11 -22.07 30.20
N GLY A 837 18.11 -22.11 28.88
CA GLY A 837 19.26 -22.47 28.07
C GLY A 837 19.37 -23.95 27.70
N ASN A 838 18.47 -24.79 28.19
CA ASN A 838 18.46 -26.21 27.84
C ASN A 838 17.64 -26.43 26.57
N ILE A 839 18.09 -27.35 25.73
CA ILE A 839 17.42 -27.69 24.48
C ILE A 839 16.75 -29.05 24.62
N ALA A 840 15.43 -29.08 24.52
CA ALA A 840 14.68 -30.33 24.42
C ALA A 840 14.59 -30.75 22.95
N VAL A 841 14.90 -32.01 22.65
CA VAL A 841 14.92 -32.53 21.28
C VAL A 841 13.76 -33.48 21.10
N MET A 842 12.92 -33.19 20.11
CA MET A 842 11.89 -34.09 19.62
C MET A 842 12.40 -34.88 18.43
N GLU A 843 11.98 -36.14 18.40
CA GLU A 843 12.11 -37.01 17.25
C GLU A 843 10.75 -37.21 16.59
N SER A 844 10.68 -37.10 15.26
CA SER A 844 9.45 -37.31 14.49
C SER A 844 8.90 -38.74 14.55
N GLY A 845 7.65 -38.93 14.12
CA GLY A 845 7.06 -40.25 13.90
C GLY A 845 7.36 -40.89 12.53
N PRO A 846 6.72 -42.03 12.20
CA PRO A 846 5.61 -42.64 12.92
C PRO A 846 6.02 -43.47 14.13
N ASP A 847 5.20 -43.42 15.17
CA ASP A 847 5.25 -44.24 16.39
C ASP A 847 4.43 -45.54 16.24
N GLY A 848 4.36 -46.36 17.29
CA GLY A 848 3.54 -47.59 17.32
C GLY A 848 4.19 -48.84 16.73
N THR A 849 3.39 -49.83 16.32
CA THR A 849 3.87 -51.13 15.82
C THR A 849 4.60 -50.94 14.49
N ASN A 850 5.87 -51.31 14.45
CA ASN A 850 6.80 -51.04 13.33
C ASN A 850 7.12 -49.55 13.11
N GLY A 851 6.76 -48.67 14.04
CA GLY A 851 7.23 -47.29 14.05
C GLY A 851 8.75 -47.22 14.17
N ILE A 852 9.34 -46.15 13.64
CA ILE A 852 10.79 -45.92 13.63
C ILE A 852 11.20 -44.72 14.49
N GLY A 853 10.24 -43.91 14.95
CA GLY A 853 10.50 -42.78 15.85
C GLY A 853 9.34 -42.51 16.82
N TYR A 854 9.63 -41.80 17.91
CA TYR A 854 8.71 -41.66 19.04
C TYR A 854 7.60 -40.62 18.85
N ASP A 855 7.69 -39.75 17.85
CA ASP A 855 6.82 -38.57 17.70
C ASP A 855 6.79 -37.70 18.99
N ASP A 856 7.84 -37.71 19.82
CA ASP A 856 7.87 -37.03 21.12
C ASP A 856 9.29 -36.60 21.49
N VAL A 857 9.43 -35.84 22.58
CA VAL A 857 10.71 -35.42 23.14
C VAL A 857 11.48 -36.62 23.67
N ILE A 858 12.67 -36.83 23.11
CA ILE A 858 13.58 -37.94 23.44
C ILE A 858 14.62 -37.57 24.50
N GLY A 859 14.76 -36.28 24.83
CA GLY A 859 15.60 -35.83 25.93
C GLY A 859 16.04 -34.36 25.84
N ILE A 860 16.83 -33.94 26.83
CA ILE A 860 17.51 -32.64 26.87
C ILE A 860 18.99 -32.83 26.50
N VAL A 861 19.50 -31.99 25.61
CA VAL A 861 20.91 -31.95 25.24
C VAL A 861 21.77 -31.59 26.45
N ALA A 862 22.93 -32.25 26.61
CA ALA A 862 23.81 -32.04 27.75
C ALA A 862 24.41 -30.62 27.84
N ALA A 863 24.53 -29.92 26.71
CA ALA A 863 24.97 -28.54 26.65
C ALA A 863 23.85 -27.57 27.09
N THR A 864 24.23 -26.55 27.85
CA THR A 864 23.34 -25.46 28.28
C THR A 864 23.85 -24.13 27.73
N PHE A 865 22.94 -23.29 27.24
CA PHE A 865 23.22 -22.00 26.62
C PHE A 865 22.65 -20.87 27.47
N PRO A 866 23.43 -20.18 28.31
CA PRO A 866 22.92 -19.10 29.16
C PRO A 866 22.24 -17.98 28.35
N SER A 867 21.11 -17.47 28.84
CA SER A 867 20.34 -16.36 28.25
C SER A 867 20.18 -16.43 26.72
N PRO A 868 19.67 -17.55 26.18
CA PRO A 868 19.61 -17.74 24.74
C PRO A 868 18.54 -16.80 24.13
N GLN A 869 18.74 -16.37 22.89
CA GLN A 869 17.81 -15.45 22.20
C GLN A 869 17.05 -16.12 21.06
N SER A 870 17.75 -16.81 20.17
CA SER A 870 17.18 -17.47 18.99
C SER A 870 17.87 -18.79 18.66
N ILE A 871 17.18 -19.62 17.89
CA ILE A 871 17.68 -20.86 17.29
C ILE A 871 17.28 -20.94 15.83
N GLN A 872 18.19 -21.36 14.95
CA GLN A 872 17.86 -21.61 13.54
C GLN A 872 18.60 -22.82 13.01
N VAL A 873 18.07 -23.44 11.97
CA VAL A 873 18.70 -24.61 11.34
C VAL A 873 19.97 -24.17 10.60
N ASP A 874 21.02 -24.99 10.66
CA ASP A 874 22.15 -24.88 9.73
C ASP A 874 21.76 -25.60 8.42
N PRO A 875 21.54 -24.89 7.30
CA PRO A 875 21.13 -25.51 6.04
C PRO A 875 22.25 -26.34 5.39
N VAL A 876 23.48 -26.26 5.91
CA VAL A 876 24.67 -26.93 5.35
C VAL A 876 24.93 -28.26 6.04
N ASP A 877 24.67 -28.39 7.34
CA ASP A 877 25.01 -29.61 8.05
C ASP A 877 23.88 -30.66 7.95
N PHE A 878 24.15 -31.71 7.17
CA PHE A 878 23.25 -32.86 7.01
C PHE A 878 23.04 -33.68 8.29
N ASN A 879 23.80 -33.42 9.36
CA ASN A 879 23.62 -34.05 10.65
C ASN A 879 22.67 -33.24 11.56
N SER A 880 21.65 -32.60 10.97
CA SER A 880 20.59 -31.90 11.71
C SER A 880 21.14 -30.85 12.68
N ALA A 881 22.08 -30.01 12.24
CA ALA A 881 22.66 -28.98 13.10
C ALA A 881 21.81 -27.70 13.18
N VAL A 882 22.03 -26.93 14.25
CA VAL A 882 21.36 -25.67 14.54
C VAL A 882 22.35 -24.65 15.10
N TRP A 883 22.14 -23.37 14.76
CA TRP A 883 22.82 -22.22 15.33
C TRP A 883 22.01 -21.66 16.49
N ILE A 884 22.67 -21.32 17.60
CA ILE A 884 22.07 -20.74 18.79
C ILE A 884 22.78 -19.43 19.13
N THR A 885 22.02 -18.36 19.31
CA THR A 885 22.51 -17.09 19.85
C THR A 885 22.32 -17.07 21.37
N HIS A 886 23.38 -16.76 22.12
CA HIS A 886 23.36 -16.84 23.58
C HIS A 886 24.46 -15.98 24.23
N VAL A 887 24.65 -16.14 25.54
CA VAL A 887 25.84 -15.64 26.25
C VAL A 887 26.71 -16.78 26.75
N ASP A 888 28.02 -16.58 26.77
CA ASP A 888 28.97 -17.50 27.36
C ASP A 888 28.86 -17.54 28.90
N SER A 889 29.64 -18.42 29.53
CA SER A 889 29.66 -18.57 30.99
C SER A 889 30.12 -17.33 31.75
N THR A 890 30.71 -16.35 31.06
CA THR A 890 31.14 -15.06 31.62
C THR A 890 30.12 -13.93 31.38
N GLY A 891 28.99 -14.24 30.73
CA GLY A 891 27.93 -13.29 30.41
C GLY A 891 28.22 -12.43 29.18
N ARG A 892 29.13 -12.84 28.30
CA ARG A 892 29.44 -12.14 27.04
C ARG A 892 28.75 -12.83 25.86
N GLY A 893 28.39 -12.09 24.83
CA GLY A 893 27.74 -12.64 23.64
C GLY A 893 28.51 -13.78 22.98
N ALA A 894 27.79 -14.81 22.55
CA ALA A 894 28.32 -15.94 21.82
C ALA A 894 27.28 -16.52 20.85
N VAL A 895 27.77 -17.16 19.79
CA VAL A 895 26.95 -17.95 18.85
C VAL A 895 27.56 -19.35 18.77
N SER A 896 26.77 -20.38 19.01
CA SER A 896 27.23 -21.77 19.03
C SER A 896 26.46 -22.63 18.05
N ARG A 897 27.15 -23.55 17.37
CA ARG A 897 26.54 -24.57 16.51
C ARG A 897 26.46 -25.90 17.24
N LEU A 898 25.24 -26.40 17.43
CA LEU A 898 24.96 -27.72 17.97
C LEU A 898 24.63 -28.68 16.84
N ALA A 899 25.25 -29.86 16.82
CA ALA A 899 24.97 -30.90 15.82
C ALA A 899 24.73 -32.27 16.47
N LEU A 900 23.97 -33.13 15.79
CA LEU A 900 23.92 -34.56 16.08
C LEU A 900 25.24 -35.17 15.59
N THR A 901 26.12 -35.57 16.49
CA THR A 901 27.47 -36.05 16.13
C THR A 901 27.64 -37.56 16.21
N ASP A 902 26.71 -38.23 16.88
CA ASP A 902 26.66 -39.69 16.95
C ASP A 902 25.21 -40.16 16.88
N SER A 903 24.93 -41.15 16.04
CA SER A 903 23.62 -41.80 15.92
C SER A 903 23.79 -43.11 15.15
N PRO A 904 23.00 -44.15 15.46
CA PRO A 904 22.94 -45.32 14.61
C PRO A 904 22.48 -44.95 13.20
N VAL A 905 23.06 -45.62 12.21
CA VAL A 905 22.75 -45.40 10.78
C VAL A 905 21.54 -46.22 10.37
N GLY A 906 20.57 -45.57 9.71
CA GLY A 906 19.36 -46.19 9.19
C GLY A 906 18.15 -46.07 10.14
N PRO A 907 16.93 -46.37 9.64
CA PRO A 907 15.74 -46.42 10.47
C PRO A 907 15.84 -47.51 11.54
N LEU A 908 15.61 -47.14 12.80
CA LEU A 908 15.64 -48.08 13.92
C LEU A 908 14.21 -48.39 14.39
N PRO A 909 13.68 -49.59 14.14
CA PRO A 909 12.36 -49.98 14.62
C PRO A 909 12.25 -49.80 16.13
N LEU A 910 11.08 -49.36 16.61
CA LEU A 910 10.78 -49.25 18.05
C LEU A 910 10.63 -50.63 18.73
N SER A 911 10.56 -51.72 17.95
CA SER A 911 10.46 -53.15 18.32
C SER A 911 9.75 -53.52 19.64
N VAL A 912 8.59 -54.17 19.49
CA VAL A 912 8.00 -55.09 20.48
C VAL A 912 7.99 -56.51 19.90
N THR A 913 9.09 -57.26 19.99
CA THR A 913 9.03 -58.71 19.67
C THR A 913 8.20 -59.41 20.75
N SER A 914 6.93 -59.70 20.42
CA SER A 914 5.96 -60.52 21.17
C SER A 914 5.87 -60.26 22.69
N GLY A 915 5.20 -59.16 23.07
CA GLY A 915 4.75 -58.90 24.45
C GLY A 915 5.55 -57.85 25.25
N GLY A 916 6.47 -57.12 24.63
CA GLY A 916 7.34 -56.13 25.30
C GLY A 916 6.75 -54.72 25.43
N ILE A 917 7.12 -54.03 26.50
CA ILE A 917 6.79 -52.64 26.82
C ILE A 917 7.57 -51.71 25.87
N ILE A 918 6.92 -50.68 25.30
CA ILE A 918 7.62 -49.59 24.59
C ILE A 918 8.51 -48.87 25.61
N LEU A 919 9.82 -48.90 25.41
CA LEU A 919 10.77 -48.22 26.30
C LEU A 919 10.52 -46.69 26.29
N PRO A 920 10.76 -45.99 27.41
CA PRO A 920 10.64 -44.53 27.46
C PRO A 920 11.46 -43.86 26.35
N PRO A 921 10.98 -42.74 25.79
CA PRO A 921 11.72 -41.96 24.79
C PRO A 921 12.99 -41.43 25.46
N SER A 922 14.11 -42.04 25.08
CA SER A 922 15.47 -41.65 25.47
C SER A 922 16.27 -41.51 24.18
N PHE A 923 17.46 -40.92 24.25
CA PHE A 923 18.24 -40.61 23.05
C PHE A 923 18.62 -41.82 22.17
N ARG A 924 18.41 -43.09 22.57
CA ARG A 924 18.70 -44.30 21.77
C ARG A 924 20.08 -44.27 21.10
N ASP A 925 21.13 -44.10 21.89
CA ASP A 925 22.53 -44.02 21.45
C ASP A 925 22.82 -42.84 20.49
N ARG A 926 22.11 -41.72 20.68
CA ARG A 926 22.37 -40.46 19.97
C ARG A 926 23.15 -39.48 20.84
N GLY A 927 24.17 -38.89 20.25
CA GLY A 927 25.04 -37.88 20.85
C GLY A 927 24.91 -36.53 20.16
N PHE A 928 24.73 -35.47 20.96
CA PHE A 928 24.71 -34.09 20.49
C PHE A 928 25.87 -33.33 21.11
N SER A 929 26.59 -32.56 20.30
CA SER A 929 27.73 -31.76 20.78
C SER A 929 27.85 -30.43 20.06
N ILE A 930 28.43 -29.45 20.75
CA ILE A 930 28.80 -28.17 20.15
C ILE A 930 30.01 -28.40 19.25
N VAL A 931 29.84 -28.15 17.95
CA VAL A 931 30.88 -28.37 16.93
C VAL A 931 31.60 -27.08 16.53
N ALA A 932 31.00 -25.93 16.81
CA ALA A 932 31.61 -24.61 16.61
C ALA A 932 31.04 -23.61 17.64
N SER A 933 31.84 -22.63 18.06
CA SER A 933 31.38 -21.52 18.88
C SER A 933 32.20 -20.27 18.59
N TYR A 934 31.52 -19.14 18.45
CA TYR A 934 32.09 -17.80 18.22
C TYR A 934 31.81 -16.98 19.47
N ASP A 935 32.87 -16.68 20.23
CA ASP A 935 32.78 -15.98 21.52
C ASP A 935 33.16 -14.49 21.39
N TYR A 936 33.24 -13.80 22.52
CA TYR A 936 33.61 -12.38 22.61
C TYR A 936 34.96 -12.02 21.98
N ARG A 937 35.84 -12.99 21.65
CA ARG A 937 37.11 -12.72 20.95
C ARG A 937 36.91 -12.57 19.44
N LYS A 938 35.79 -13.08 18.94
CA LYS A 938 35.41 -13.11 17.53
C LYS A 938 34.19 -12.25 17.21
N LEU A 939 33.47 -11.77 18.24
CA LEU A 939 32.31 -10.91 18.10
C LEU A 939 32.58 -9.55 18.72
N THR A 940 31.92 -8.53 18.20
CA THR A 940 31.89 -7.22 18.85
C THR A 940 31.20 -7.35 20.21
N ALA A 941 31.60 -6.54 21.19
CA ALA A 941 31.01 -6.60 22.53
C ALA A 941 29.49 -6.34 22.48
N GLY A 942 28.71 -7.27 23.05
CA GLY A 942 27.27 -7.14 23.17
C GLY A 942 26.57 -8.50 23.29
N PHE A 943 25.28 -8.54 22.97
CA PHE A 943 24.41 -9.71 23.12
C PHE A 943 23.77 -10.07 21.77
N PRO A 944 24.27 -11.10 21.07
CA PRO A 944 23.68 -11.59 19.84
C PRO A 944 22.20 -11.89 20.00
N SER A 945 21.37 -11.36 19.11
CA SER A 945 19.91 -11.56 19.15
C SER A 945 19.39 -12.46 18.05
N ASP A 946 20.03 -12.47 16.89
CA ASP A 946 19.55 -13.21 15.72
C ASP A 946 20.68 -13.49 14.71
N THR A 947 20.48 -14.45 13.80
CA THR A 947 21.46 -14.86 12.78
C THR A 947 20.86 -14.98 11.37
N ALA A 948 21.67 -14.82 10.33
CA ALA A 948 21.27 -15.04 8.93
C ALA A 948 22.47 -15.49 8.08
N LEU A 949 22.22 -16.06 6.91
CA LEU A 949 23.24 -16.58 5.98
C LEU A 949 23.19 -15.86 4.61
N ASP A 950 24.30 -15.79 3.88
CA ASP A 950 24.41 -15.03 2.61
C ASP A 950 23.62 -15.62 1.43
N ASN A 951 23.36 -16.93 1.42
CA ASN A 951 22.57 -17.66 0.41
C ASN A 951 22.91 -17.42 -1.07
N LEU A 952 24.08 -16.82 -1.35
CA LEU A 952 24.48 -16.34 -2.67
C LEU A 952 24.51 -17.46 -3.72
N THR A 953 24.97 -18.65 -3.33
CA THR A 953 24.89 -19.86 -4.16
C THR A 953 23.77 -20.73 -3.61
N ASN A 954 22.74 -21.00 -4.42
CA ASN A 954 21.60 -21.81 -4.00
C ASN A 954 20.93 -22.57 -5.17
N LEU A 955 20.10 -23.55 -4.82
CA LEU A 955 19.36 -24.43 -5.73
C LEU A 955 17.87 -24.06 -5.86
N GLY A 956 17.57 -22.76 -5.85
CA GLY A 956 16.22 -22.21 -6.08
C GLY A 956 15.46 -22.79 -7.29
N PRO A 957 16.09 -22.99 -8.46
CA PRO A 957 15.43 -23.57 -9.64
C PRO A 957 14.91 -25.00 -9.47
N VAL A 958 15.44 -25.74 -8.49
CA VAL A 958 15.04 -27.13 -8.26
C VAL A 958 13.80 -27.16 -7.36
N GLY A 959 12.79 -27.92 -7.77
CA GLY A 959 11.55 -28.08 -7.01
C GLY A 959 11.80 -28.58 -5.58
N GLY A 960 10.99 -28.07 -4.67
CA GLY A 960 10.98 -28.45 -3.26
C GLY A 960 10.43 -29.86 -3.04
N LEU A 961 10.70 -30.41 -1.87
CA LEU A 961 10.33 -31.77 -1.51
C LEU A 961 8.99 -31.82 -0.75
N SER A 962 8.37 -33.00 -0.79
CA SER A 962 7.22 -33.36 0.04
C SER A 962 7.43 -34.75 0.61
N THR A 963 7.06 -34.96 1.87
CA THR A 963 7.03 -36.31 2.45
C THR A 963 5.70 -37.00 2.15
N PRO A 964 5.66 -38.34 2.04
CA PRO A 964 4.40 -39.08 2.03
C PRO A 964 3.52 -38.82 3.27
N GLN A 965 4.12 -38.43 4.39
CA GLN A 965 3.45 -38.11 5.65
C GLN A 965 2.77 -36.75 5.61
N ALA A 966 3.30 -35.79 4.84
CA ALA A 966 2.75 -34.45 4.71
C ALA A 966 1.41 -34.44 3.95
N GLY A 967 1.31 -35.20 2.85
CA GLY A 967 0.15 -35.14 1.95
C GLY A 967 -0.01 -33.80 1.21
N VAL A 968 0.96 -32.90 1.32
CA VAL A 968 1.00 -31.57 0.70
C VAL A 968 2.15 -31.53 -0.31
N PRO A 969 1.94 -31.06 -1.55
CA PRO A 969 3.02 -30.98 -2.54
C PRO A 969 4.05 -29.92 -2.15
N GLY A 970 5.32 -30.18 -2.50
CA GLY A 970 6.39 -29.19 -2.44
C GLY A 970 6.20 -28.08 -3.48
N ALA A 971 6.96 -26.99 -3.33
CA ALA A 971 6.95 -25.94 -4.34
C ALA A 971 7.57 -26.44 -5.65
N THR A 972 7.11 -25.93 -6.78
CA THR A 972 7.69 -26.26 -8.10
C THR A 972 9.11 -25.70 -8.28
N GLN A 973 9.40 -24.58 -7.63
CA GLN A 973 10.70 -23.88 -7.57
C GLN A 973 10.67 -22.92 -6.37
N ASP A 974 11.84 -22.43 -5.95
CA ASP A 974 12.06 -21.43 -4.90
C ASP A 974 11.50 -21.78 -3.51
N GLY A 975 10.88 -22.94 -3.34
CA GLY A 975 10.25 -23.32 -2.06
C GLY A 975 11.28 -23.58 -0.98
N LYS A 976 10.99 -23.13 0.25
CA LYS A 976 11.85 -23.10 1.44
C LYS A 976 12.31 -24.44 2.04
N THR A 977 12.25 -25.53 1.27
CA THR A 977 12.79 -26.82 1.73
C THR A 977 14.32 -26.72 1.89
N LEU A 978 14.91 -27.33 2.93
CA LEU A 978 16.34 -27.10 3.25
C LEU A 978 17.32 -28.00 2.47
N TYR A 979 16.82 -28.95 1.68
CA TYR A 979 17.61 -29.76 0.76
C TYR A 979 16.84 -30.03 -0.54
N ARG A 980 17.52 -30.58 -1.54
CA ARG A 980 16.99 -30.96 -2.86
C ARG A 980 17.45 -32.36 -3.24
N ILE A 981 16.75 -33.01 -4.17
CA ILE A 981 17.20 -34.27 -4.77
C ILE A 981 17.66 -34.01 -6.21
N ILE A 982 18.93 -34.28 -6.50
CA ILE A 982 19.51 -34.18 -7.84
C ILE A 982 20.14 -35.52 -8.20
N ASN A 983 19.77 -36.09 -9.35
CA ASN A 983 20.24 -37.41 -9.80
C ASN A 983 20.08 -38.52 -8.73
N GLY A 984 19.01 -38.44 -7.93
CA GLY A 984 18.72 -39.40 -6.86
C GLY A 984 19.49 -39.18 -5.55
N ALA A 985 20.35 -38.16 -5.47
CA ALA A 985 21.14 -37.84 -4.28
C ALA A 985 20.64 -36.55 -3.59
N PRO A 986 20.61 -36.49 -2.25
CA PRO A 986 20.32 -35.26 -1.53
C PRO A 986 21.47 -34.25 -1.64
N VAL A 987 21.13 -33.00 -1.92
CA VAL A 987 22.06 -31.86 -2.05
C VAL A 987 21.52 -30.70 -1.22
N GLN A 988 22.41 -29.95 -0.58
CA GLN A 988 22.07 -28.76 0.21
C GLN A 988 21.38 -27.72 -0.67
N VAL A 989 20.38 -27.00 -0.11
CA VAL A 989 19.70 -25.96 -0.88
C VAL A 989 20.57 -24.73 -1.10
N SER A 990 21.50 -24.44 -0.20
CA SER A 990 22.38 -23.29 -0.29
C SER A 990 23.77 -23.61 0.27
N PHE A 991 24.78 -22.89 -0.24
CA PHE A 991 26.19 -23.05 0.12
C PHE A 991 26.75 -21.75 0.72
N PRO A 992 26.26 -21.33 1.90
CA PRO A 992 26.63 -20.06 2.46
C PRO A 992 28.09 -19.99 2.89
N THR A 993 28.70 -18.81 2.72
CA THR A 993 30.09 -18.55 3.14
C THR A 993 30.20 -17.59 4.30
N LEU A 994 29.16 -16.79 4.53
CA LEU A 994 29.09 -15.79 5.57
C LEU A 994 27.93 -16.06 6.53
N LEU A 995 28.19 -15.83 7.82
CA LEU A 995 27.20 -15.80 8.88
C LEU A 995 27.07 -14.37 9.42
N PHE A 996 25.86 -13.82 9.37
CA PHE A 996 25.51 -12.51 9.89
C PHE A 996 24.91 -12.65 11.28
N ILE A 997 25.38 -11.84 12.22
CA ILE A 997 24.98 -11.89 13.63
C ILE A 997 24.53 -10.50 14.05
N ALA A 998 23.25 -10.36 14.42
CA ALA A 998 22.73 -9.10 14.94
C ALA A 998 23.18 -8.89 16.38
N ASN A 999 23.79 -7.74 16.66
CA ASN A 999 24.25 -7.37 18.00
C ASN A 999 23.69 -5.99 18.40
N PRO A 1000 22.46 -5.94 18.96
CA PRO A 1000 21.76 -4.68 19.25
C PRO A 1000 22.52 -3.76 20.19
N ALA A 1001 23.16 -4.32 21.22
CA ALA A 1001 23.88 -3.53 22.23
C ALA A 1001 25.17 -2.92 21.66
N GLY A 1002 25.86 -3.63 20.76
CA GLY A 1002 26.99 -3.10 20.02
C GLY A 1002 26.58 -2.14 18.90
N GLY A 1003 25.31 -2.18 18.47
CA GLY A 1003 24.80 -1.40 17.35
C GLY A 1003 25.41 -1.83 16.01
N VAL A 1004 25.73 -3.12 15.86
CA VAL A 1004 26.41 -3.66 14.67
C VAL A 1004 25.81 -5.00 14.23
N ILE A 1005 26.04 -5.34 12.97
CA ILE A 1005 25.96 -6.72 12.45
C ILE A 1005 27.39 -7.24 12.31
N ASP A 1006 27.75 -8.26 13.08
CA ASP A 1006 29.03 -8.95 12.92
C ASP A 1006 28.92 -9.97 11.78
N VAL A 1007 29.91 -9.99 10.88
CA VAL A 1007 29.96 -10.91 9.74
C VAL A 1007 31.14 -11.87 9.94
N ILE A 1008 30.83 -13.15 10.12
CA ILE A 1008 31.82 -14.22 10.27
C ILE A 1008 32.00 -14.94 8.92
N ASP A 1009 33.25 -15.12 8.49
CA ASP A 1009 33.59 -16.00 7.38
C ASP A 1009 33.61 -17.46 7.89
N LEU A 1010 32.67 -18.27 7.40
CA LEU A 1010 32.50 -19.66 7.85
C LEU A 1010 33.66 -20.56 7.42
N ARG A 1011 34.45 -20.17 6.40
CA ARG A 1011 35.57 -20.98 5.88
C ARG A 1011 36.77 -20.99 6.80
N ASN A 1012 36.99 -19.88 7.52
CA ASN A 1012 38.13 -19.70 8.43
C ASN A 1012 37.73 -19.34 9.87
N ALA A 1013 36.42 -19.20 10.13
CA ALA A 1013 35.86 -18.91 11.45
C ALA A 1013 36.34 -17.57 12.06
N ASN A 1014 36.69 -16.58 11.24
CA ASN A 1014 37.13 -15.26 11.69
C ASN A 1014 36.08 -14.18 11.44
N LEU A 1015 36.11 -13.13 12.27
CA LEU A 1015 35.38 -11.90 12.02
C LEU A 1015 35.94 -11.23 10.76
N LEU A 1016 35.09 -11.09 9.75
CA LEU A 1016 35.42 -10.45 8.49
C LEU A 1016 35.22 -8.93 8.57
N ARG A 1017 34.06 -8.51 9.08
CA ARG A 1017 33.66 -7.10 9.22
C ARG A 1017 32.54 -6.97 10.26
N SER A 1018 32.47 -5.82 10.93
CA SER A 1018 31.30 -5.41 11.72
C SER A 1018 30.65 -4.22 11.03
N ILE A 1019 29.40 -4.36 10.60
CA ILE A 1019 28.64 -3.34 9.87
C ILE A 1019 27.87 -2.49 10.89
N PRO A 1020 28.12 -1.18 11.00
CA PRO A 1020 27.36 -0.31 11.90
C PRO A 1020 25.88 -0.28 11.51
N ALA A 1021 24.99 -0.67 12.42
CA ALA A 1021 23.55 -0.70 12.25
C ALA A 1021 22.87 -0.54 13.63
N SER A 1022 22.76 0.70 14.10
CA SER A 1022 22.21 1.00 15.43
C SER A 1022 20.79 0.44 15.59
N GLY A 1023 20.52 -0.32 16.64
CA GLY A 1023 19.22 -0.94 16.88
C GLY A 1023 18.95 -2.21 16.08
N ALA A 1024 19.89 -2.71 15.28
CA ALA A 1024 19.73 -3.98 14.57
C ALA A 1024 19.51 -5.14 15.54
N ARG A 1025 18.37 -5.83 15.38
CA ARG A 1025 17.97 -6.94 16.26
C ARG A 1025 17.55 -8.19 15.51
N HIS A 1026 16.91 -8.01 14.36
CA HIS A 1026 16.44 -9.12 13.53
C HIS A 1026 17.26 -9.12 12.25
N VAL A 1027 17.67 -10.30 11.78
CA VAL A 1027 18.31 -10.47 10.48
C VAL A 1027 17.63 -11.61 9.76
N ALA A 1028 17.34 -11.42 8.48
CA ALA A 1028 16.61 -12.40 7.70
C ALA A 1028 17.27 -12.65 6.35
N ASP A 1029 17.48 -13.94 6.07
CA ASP A 1029 17.81 -14.47 4.77
C ASP A 1029 16.63 -15.26 4.19
N TYR A 1030 16.73 -15.60 2.90
CA TYR A 1030 15.65 -16.25 2.18
C TYR A 1030 15.20 -17.59 2.76
N TRP A 1031 16.13 -18.44 3.22
CA TRP A 1031 15.88 -19.83 3.64
C TRP A 1031 15.48 -19.97 5.11
N ARG A 1032 15.43 -18.85 5.85
CA ARG A 1032 14.91 -18.82 7.22
C ARG A 1032 13.51 -19.48 7.31
N GLN A 1033 13.32 -20.28 8.36
CA GLN A 1033 12.13 -21.11 8.63
C GLN A 1033 11.49 -20.74 9.95
#